data_AF-A0A2N3GV65-F1
#
_entry.id   AF-A0A2N3GV65-F1
#
_cell.length_a   1.000
_cell.length_b   1.000
_cell.length_c   1.000
_cell.angle_alpha   90.00
_cell.angle_beta   90.00
_cell.angle_gamma   90.00
#
_symmetry.space_group_name_H-M   'P 1'
#
loop_
_entity.id
_entity.type
_entity.pdbx_description
1 polymer ?
#
loop_
_entity_poly.entity_id
_entity_poly.type
_entity_poly.pdbx_seq_one_letter_code
_entity_poly.pdbx_strand_id
1 'polypeptide(L)'
;MRSRRDTELFLLLAAAPAAALLFALVHGAARSTLGWMDFAVPLGLLAAFLGAHVAARFFAPGADPVLLPVTFMLSGTGVAFITRLDSASGASQVLWMFAGVLALVGTLAVVPSLERLARYKYTIALAGVGLLVLPAIVGVEVNGAKLWLRFAGMSFQPAEVAKVLIVLFLAAYLAENREVLSVSTKRILGVWLPPLKHLGPLLFMWALSLVVLVAEKDLGSSLLFFGVFLIMIYAATGRAGYVVVGLGLFAVGAGAAYAMFGHVQTRVAIWLDPFADAAGRGYQLVQSLFAFGAGGMLGVGPGRGLPLRIPFVQTDFIFAAIGEELGLLGAAAIVVAFLVFCLRGLATGTRARSDMAAFTAVGLVATFGLQAFVILGGVTRLIPLTGITLPFVSYGGSSVLANFMLLGVLMRAGDAATGREAEMLTSGATGVLGRVAIGRRLTAVAVVIALLLGAVVANLTYLQVFDAAALAANPANSRGLADELRQERGAILTRDAVVLAESVPSGSEFKRTYPKGSLGAHIIGYYSPRYGRSGIEAAMNDALAGKRTFASVTDLVNSLAGAQVPGNDVRLTIDSEIQAAAQKALGKNRGACVVIDPKTGAVLAMASSPTYDPAKVDSTWDSLSTAAASPLLDRAAVSLYPPGSTFKVVTLTGAIGAGIATPASTYPGPARIEIGGAPITNYGGSGYGSVTLEKATASSINTVYAQLADQLGAERLVAQTERFGFGTKPSLEIATTASLMPEPSEMTRWETAWAGVGQPVGEHASPAGPQVTALQMALVAAGIGNNGVVMRPYLVDSITDRGGAVLSATTPREWTTATDPTTAATVRDMMIAVVKSGSGTRASIKGVTVAGKTGTAEAGKSVDTHAWFIAFAPADNPRVAIAIILENAGVGGQLAAPAAKPVLETALARTK
;
A
#
# COMPACT_ATOMS: atom_id res chain seq x y z
N MET A 1 -52.30 1.99 10.99
CA MET A 1 -50.99 2.64 10.72
C MET A 1 -50.16 2.58 12.00
N ARG A 2 -48.91 2.10 11.97
CA ARG A 2 -48.03 2.12 13.16
C ARG A 2 -47.87 3.56 13.65
N SER A 3 -47.83 3.79 14.96
CA SER A 3 -47.61 5.15 15.49
C SER A 3 -46.22 5.64 15.09
N ARG A 4 -46.00 6.97 14.97
CA ARG A 4 -44.67 7.52 14.64
C ARG A 4 -43.60 7.00 15.61
N ARG A 5 -43.93 6.91 16.90
CA ARG A 5 -43.01 6.41 17.92
C ARG A 5 -42.70 4.92 17.73
N ASP A 6 -43.63 4.10 17.26
CA ASP A 6 -43.32 2.69 16.93
C ASP A 6 -42.39 2.58 15.71
N THR A 7 -42.53 3.47 14.73
CA THR A 7 -41.57 3.58 13.61
C THR A 7 -40.19 4.00 14.12
N GLU A 8 -40.11 4.96 15.03
CA GLU A 8 -38.84 5.38 15.64
C GLU A 8 -38.16 4.23 16.40
N LEU A 9 -38.93 3.49 17.21
CA LEU A 9 -38.42 2.31 17.93
C LEU A 9 -37.92 1.25 16.95
N PHE A 10 -38.67 0.96 15.90
CA PHE A 10 -38.26 -0.01 14.88
C PHE A 10 -36.95 0.41 14.20
N LEU A 11 -36.81 1.69 13.82
CA LEU A 11 -35.59 2.20 13.19
C LEU A 11 -34.40 2.19 14.16
N LEU A 12 -34.60 2.52 15.44
CA LEU A 12 -33.55 2.41 16.47
C LEU A 12 -33.07 0.96 16.64
N LEU A 13 -34.00 0.01 16.75
CA LEU A 13 -33.68 -1.41 16.87
C LEU A 13 -33.04 -1.95 15.59
N ALA A 14 -33.39 -1.44 14.41
CA ALA A 14 -32.76 -1.81 13.14
C ALA A 14 -31.32 -1.27 13.01
N ALA A 15 -31.02 -0.10 13.58
CA ALA A 15 -29.68 0.49 13.56
C ALA A 15 -28.73 -0.15 14.59
N ALA A 16 -29.27 -0.73 15.69
CA ALA A 16 -28.48 -1.28 16.78
C ALA A 16 -27.50 -2.40 16.36
N PRO A 17 -27.90 -3.42 15.56
CA PRO A 17 -26.97 -4.44 15.07
C PRO A 17 -25.82 -3.87 14.25
N ALA A 18 -26.08 -2.85 13.41
CA ALA A 18 -25.05 -2.22 12.60
C ALA A 18 -24.01 -1.48 13.47
N ALA A 19 -24.47 -0.74 14.48
CA ALA A 19 -23.58 -0.06 15.43
C ALA A 19 -22.76 -1.06 16.26
N ALA A 20 -23.39 -2.13 16.77
CA ALA A 20 -22.72 -3.18 17.53
C ALA A 20 -21.70 -3.95 16.68
N LEU A 21 -22.04 -4.28 15.42
CA LEU A 21 -21.14 -4.92 14.47
C LEU A 21 -19.94 -4.03 14.16
N LEU A 22 -20.16 -2.73 13.91
CA LEU A 22 -19.05 -1.80 13.66
C LEU A 22 -18.11 -1.73 14.86
N PHE A 23 -18.65 -1.64 16.08
CA PHE A 23 -17.85 -1.69 17.30
C PHE A 23 -17.00 -2.98 17.39
N ALA A 24 -17.63 -4.13 17.16
CA ALA A 24 -16.97 -5.43 17.21
C ALA A 24 -15.88 -5.55 16.14
N LEU A 25 -16.13 -5.10 14.91
CA LEU A 25 -15.13 -5.15 13.83
C LEU A 25 -13.94 -4.23 14.13
N VAL A 26 -14.20 -3.01 14.61
CA VAL A 26 -13.18 -2.01 14.90
C VAL A 26 -12.31 -2.41 16.11
N HIS A 27 -12.89 -2.98 17.17
CA HIS A 27 -12.14 -3.42 18.36
C HIS A 27 -11.53 -4.82 18.19
N GLY A 28 -12.21 -5.72 17.49
CA GLY A 28 -11.74 -7.07 17.22
C GLY A 28 -10.48 -7.08 16.35
N ALA A 29 -10.38 -6.17 15.39
CA ALA A 29 -9.17 -5.96 14.59
C ALA A 29 -7.94 -5.58 15.44
N ALA A 30 -8.13 -4.94 16.60
CA ALA A 30 -7.04 -4.48 17.46
C ALA A 30 -6.52 -5.53 18.45
N ARG A 31 -7.33 -6.53 18.82
CA ARG A 31 -7.01 -7.47 19.92
C ARG A 31 -7.10 -8.95 19.57
N SER A 32 -7.53 -9.31 18.36
CA SER A 32 -7.69 -10.70 17.87
C SER A 32 -8.65 -11.60 18.68
N THR A 33 -9.16 -11.13 19.82
CA THR A 33 -10.18 -11.76 20.65
C THR A 33 -11.20 -10.72 21.09
N LEU A 34 -12.48 -11.08 21.05
CA LEU A 34 -13.60 -10.23 21.49
C LEU A 34 -14.09 -10.72 22.85
N GLY A 35 -14.21 -9.80 23.81
CA GLY A 35 -14.80 -10.05 25.13
C GLY A 35 -16.18 -9.43 25.29
N TRP A 36 -16.95 -9.90 26.28
CA TRP A 36 -18.27 -9.33 26.60
C TRP A 36 -18.24 -7.83 26.92
N MET A 37 -17.12 -7.33 27.45
CA MET A 37 -16.93 -5.91 27.75
C MET A 37 -16.87 -5.03 26.49
N ASP A 38 -16.50 -5.57 25.33
CA ASP A 38 -16.44 -4.82 24.07
C ASP A 38 -17.84 -4.41 23.57
N PHE A 39 -18.88 -5.09 24.05
CA PHE A 39 -20.29 -4.76 23.76
C PHE A 39 -20.93 -3.82 24.79
N ALA A 40 -20.26 -3.52 25.91
CA ALA A 40 -20.85 -2.70 26.96
C ALA A 40 -21.17 -1.27 26.50
N VAL A 41 -20.27 -0.66 25.71
CA VAL A 41 -20.44 0.69 25.16
C VAL A 41 -21.61 0.77 24.16
N PRO A 42 -21.68 -0.05 23.09
CA PRO A 42 -22.80 0.02 22.16
C PRO A 42 -24.14 -0.34 22.81
N LEU A 43 -24.18 -1.28 23.76
CA LEU A 43 -25.40 -1.59 24.52
C LEU A 43 -25.82 -0.45 25.45
N GLY A 44 -24.86 0.20 26.12
CA GLY A 44 -25.12 1.38 26.95
C GLY A 44 -25.65 2.56 26.16
N LEU A 45 -25.09 2.82 24.97
CA LEU A 45 -25.60 3.83 24.04
C LEU A 45 -27.02 3.49 23.58
N LEU A 46 -27.30 2.24 23.21
CA LEU A 46 -28.64 1.80 22.85
C LEU A 46 -29.63 2.04 23.99
N ALA A 47 -29.27 1.66 25.23
CA ALA A 47 -30.12 1.88 26.40
C ALA A 47 -30.40 3.37 26.63
N ALA A 48 -29.41 4.25 26.48
CA ALA A 48 -29.60 5.70 26.59
C ALA A 48 -30.58 6.24 25.53
N PHE A 49 -30.42 5.83 24.27
CA PHE A 49 -31.31 6.25 23.18
C PHE A 49 -32.71 5.67 23.31
N LEU A 50 -32.85 4.45 23.85
CA LEU A 50 -34.16 3.91 24.24
C LEU A 50 -34.79 4.75 25.36
N GLY A 51 -34.00 5.22 26.33
CA GLY A 51 -34.46 6.19 27.33
C GLY A 51 -34.96 7.51 26.71
N ALA A 52 -34.20 8.07 25.75
CA ALA A 52 -34.64 9.25 24.99
C ALA A 52 -35.91 8.98 24.16
N HIS A 53 -36.03 7.79 23.58
CA HIS A 53 -37.22 7.35 22.85
C HIS A 53 -38.45 7.32 23.78
N VAL A 54 -38.32 6.74 24.96
CA VAL A 54 -39.36 6.71 25.99
C VAL A 54 -39.75 8.14 26.39
N ALA A 55 -38.78 9.01 26.67
CA ALA A 55 -39.04 10.43 26.95
C ALA A 55 -39.77 11.13 25.79
N ALA A 56 -39.38 10.87 24.54
CA ALA A 56 -40.03 11.43 23.36
C ALA A 56 -41.47 10.94 23.18
N ARG A 57 -41.84 9.73 23.65
CA ARG A 57 -43.24 9.27 23.67
C ARG A 57 -44.13 10.15 24.56
N PHE A 58 -43.60 10.65 25.66
CA PHE A 58 -44.33 11.51 26.60
C PHE A 58 -44.27 12.98 26.19
N PHE A 59 -43.07 13.48 25.92
CA PHE A 59 -42.85 14.90 25.71
C PHE A 59 -43.07 15.34 24.27
N ALA A 60 -42.80 14.52 23.25
CA ALA A 60 -42.87 14.93 21.84
C ALA A 60 -43.43 13.81 20.92
N PRO A 61 -44.64 13.29 21.18
CA PRO A 61 -45.19 12.13 20.47
C PRO A 61 -45.31 12.33 18.95
N GLY A 62 -45.48 13.58 18.51
CA GLY A 62 -45.63 14.00 17.13
C GLY A 62 -44.34 14.23 16.35
N ALA A 63 -43.18 14.22 17.03
CA ALA A 63 -41.88 14.47 16.40
C ALA A 63 -41.59 13.52 15.22
N ASP A 64 -40.71 13.93 14.32
CA ASP A 64 -40.31 13.09 13.18
C ASP A 64 -39.59 11.82 13.69
N PRO A 65 -40.01 10.62 13.28
CA PRO A 65 -39.48 9.37 13.84
C PRO A 65 -38.10 8.97 13.31
N VAL A 66 -37.52 9.72 12.37
CA VAL A 66 -36.23 9.38 11.76
C VAL A 66 -35.05 10.09 12.45
N LEU A 67 -35.29 11.24 13.09
CA LEU A 67 -34.21 12.09 13.62
C LEU A 67 -33.39 11.38 14.71
N LEU A 68 -34.05 10.77 15.71
CA LEU A 68 -33.37 10.09 16.80
C LEU A 68 -32.57 8.84 16.34
N PRO A 69 -33.10 7.94 15.48
CA PRO A 69 -32.33 6.84 14.91
C PRO A 69 -31.11 7.26 14.09
N VAL A 70 -31.22 8.32 13.29
CA VAL A 70 -30.07 8.81 12.50
C VAL A 70 -28.99 9.37 13.42
N THR A 71 -29.37 10.11 14.46
CA THR A 71 -28.43 10.56 15.49
C THR A 71 -27.78 9.38 16.21
N PHE A 72 -28.52 8.32 16.54
CA PHE A 72 -27.95 7.10 17.12
C PHE A 72 -26.87 6.48 16.22
N MET A 73 -27.14 6.37 14.91
CA MET A 73 -26.18 5.82 13.96
C MET A 73 -24.91 6.69 13.86
N LEU A 74 -25.05 8.01 13.73
CA LEU A 74 -23.91 8.94 13.68
C LEU A 74 -23.09 8.92 14.97
N SER A 75 -23.74 8.98 16.14
CA SER A 75 -23.11 8.87 17.44
C SER A 75 -22.40 7.52 17.64
N GLY A 76 -23.05 6.43 17.25
CA GLY A 76 -22.48 5.08 17.34
C GLY A 76 -21.21 4.93 16.50
N THR A 77 -21.23 5.39 15.24
CA THR A 77 -20.03 5.41 14.39
C THR A 77 -18.93 6.28 14.98
N GLY A 78 -19.26 7.48 15.45
CA GLY A 78 -18.31 8.39 16.08
C GLY A 78 -17.62 7.76 17.28
N VAL A 79 -18.38 7.23 18.24
CA VAL A 79 -17.80 6.59 19.43
C VAL A 79 -16.96 5.38 19.05
N ALA A 80 -17.41 4.53 18.11
CA ALA A 80 -16.66 3.35 17.67
C ALA A 80 -15.25 3.71 17.15
N PHE A 81 -15.17 4.75 16.31
CA PHE A 81 -13.89 5.21 15.78
C PHE A 81 -13.06 5.94 16.85
N ILE A 82 -13.66 6.84 17.63
CA ILE A 82 -12.90 7.60 18.64
C ILE A 82 -12.28 6.65 19.69
N THR A 83 -13.03 5.65 20.19
CA THR A 83 -12.49 4.71 21.19
C THR A 83 -11.33 3.88 20.66
N ARG A 84 -11.30 3.60 19.36
CA ARG A 84 -10.15 2.98 18.70
C ARG A 84 -8.99 3.94 18.51
N LEU A 85 -9.26 5.16 18.05
CA LEU A 85 -8.24 6.14 17.69
C LEU A 85 -7.51 6.65 18.94
N ASP A 86 -8.25 6.93 20.02
CA ASP A 86 -7.70 7.34 21.30
C ASP A 86 -8.65 6.93 22.44
N SER A 87 -8.21 5.99 23.27
CA SER A 87 -9.06 5.39 24.32
C SER A 87 -9.52 6.40 25.37
N ALA A 88 -8.69 7.40 25.70
CA ALA A 88 -9.02 8.45 26.66
C ALA A 88 -10.10 9.42 26.12
N SER A 89 -9.93 9.90 24.89
CA SER A 89 -10.96 10.69 24.19
C SER A 89 -12.23 9.87 23.98
N GLY A 90 -12.10 8.57 23.73
CA GLY A 90 -13.22 7.63 23.62
C GLY A 90 -14.07 7.56 24.88
N ALA A 91 -13.44 7.34 26.04
CA ALA A 91 -14.14 7.32 27.33
C ALA A 91 -14.82 8.66 27.62
N SER A 92 -14.13 9.77 27.33
CA SER A 92 -14.69 11.12 27.47
C SER A 92 -15.89 11.34 26.54
N GLN A 93 -15.81 10.91 25.28
CA GLN A 93 -16.89 11.03 24.31
C GLN A 93 -18.13 10.21 24.75
N VAL A 94 -17.95 9.01 25.29
CA VAL A 94 -19.04 8.21 25.84
C VAL A 94 -19.78 8.99 26.94
N LEU A 95 -19.05 9.61 27.87
CA LEU A 95 -19.64 10.45 28.92
C LEU A 95 -20.42 11.63 28.32
N TRP A 96 -19.84 12.33 27.33
CA TRP A 96 -20.51 13.42 26.62
C TRP A 96 -21.75 12.97 25.85
N MET A 97 -21.79 11.74 25.33
CA MET A 97 -22.98 11.17 24.70
C MET A 97 -24.10 10.95 25.72
N PHE A 98 -23.81 10.37 26.89
CA PHE A 98 -24.81 10.22 27.95
C PHE A 98 -25.31 11.58 28.46
N ALA A 99 -24.40 12.53 28.71
CA ALA A 99 -24.76 13.90 29.08
C ALA A 99 -25.60 14.59 27.98
N GLY A 100 -25.27 14.36 26.72
CA GLY A 100 -26.01 14.83 25.56
C GLY A 100 -27.43 14.28 25.52
N VAL A 101 -27.62 12.96 25.69
CA VAL A 101 -28.94 12.34 25.77
C VAL A 101 -29.76 12.90 26.93
N LEU A 102 -29.15 13.12 28.10
CA LEU A 102 -29.82 13.78 29.22
C LEU A 102 -30.21 15.22 28.88
N ALA A 103 -29.35 15.97 28.19
CA ALA A 103 -29.67 17.33 27.73
C ALA A 103 -30.79 17.36 26.68
N LEU A 104 -30.87 16.35 25.80
CA LEU A 104 -31.99 16.16 24.88
C LEU A 104 -33.30 15.99 25.65
N VAL A 105 -33.34 15.06 26.62
CA VAL A 105 -34.52 14.79 27.46
C VAL A 105 -34.88 16.02 28.29
N GLY A 106 -33.90 16.67 28.91
CA GLY A 106 -34.09 17.90 29.67
C GLY A 106 -34.63 19.04 28.80
N THR A 107 -34.13 19.20 27.58
CA THR A 107 -34.64 20.19 26.62
C THR A 107 -36.11 19.91 26.27
N LEU A 108 -36.47 18.65 26.02
CA LEU A 108 -37.85 18.26 25.76
C LEU A 108 -38.76 18.53 26.96
N ALA A 109 -38.29 18.30 28.19
CA ALA A 109 -39.07 18.54 29.40
C ALA A 109 -39.25 20.04 29.71
N VAL A 110 -38.19 20.84 29.54
CA VAL A 110 -38.16 22.27 29.92
C VAL A 110 -38.76 23.18 28.85
N VAL A 111 -38.76 22.76 27.58
CA VAL A 111 -39.32 23.52 26.47
C VAL A 111 -40.65 22.91 26.03
N PRO A 112 -41.78 23.19 26.69
CA PRO A 112 -43.08 22.62 26.34
C PRO A 112 -43.66 23.22 25.05
N SER A 113 -43.43 24.51 24.76
CA SER A 113 -43.91 25.19 23.56
C SER A 113 -42.91 26.23 23.05
N LEU A 114 -42.65 26.22 21.74
CA LEU A 114 -41.77 27.19 21.08
C LEU A 114 -42.40 28.58 21.01
N GLU A 115 -43.73 28.66 20.94
CA GLU A 115 -44.51 29.89 20.92
C GLU A 115 -44.38 30.65 22.25
N ARG A 116 -44.40 29.92 23.38
CA ARG A 116 -44.14 30.53 24.70
C ARG A 116 -42.72 31.06 24.80
N LEU A 117 -41.76 30.33 24.24
CA LEU A 117 -40.35 30.71 24.23
C LEU A 117 -40.11 31.97 23.38
N ALA A 118 -40.85 32.14 22.27
CA ALA A 118 -40.77 33.31 21.41
C ALA A 118 -41.10 34.64 22.12
N ARG A 119 -41.87 34.61 23.23
CA ARG A 119 -42.15 35.81 24.05
C ARG A 119 -40.90 36.35 24.76
N TYR A 120 -39.91 35.50 25.00
CA TYR A 120 -38.66 35.84 25.66
C TYR A 120 -37.51 36.05 24.66
N LYS A 121 -37.80 36.31 23.39
CA LYS A 121 -36.81 36.42 22.29
C LYS A 121 -35.60 37.30 22.63
N TYR A 122 -35.78 38.46 23.26
CA TYR A 122 -34.68 39.36 23.61
C TYR A 122 -33.87 38.86 24.82
N THR A 123 -34.50 38.18 25.77
CA THR A 123 -33.80 37.52 26.88
C THR A 123 -32.94 36.37 26.36
N ILE A 124 -33.47 35.59 25.41
CA ILE A 124 -32.74 34.51 24.74
C ILE A 124 -31.57 35.08 23.92
N ALA A 125 -31.80 36.18 23.21
CA ALA A 125 -30.77 36.89 22.46
C ALA A 125 -29.63 37.39 23.37
N LEU A 126 -29.99 38.01 24.49
CA LEU A 126 -29.02 38.50 25.47
C LEU A 126 -28.24 37.35 26.11
N ALA A 127 -28.89 36.24 26.44
CA ALA A 127 -28.21 35.03 26.93
C ALA A 127 -27.26 34.44 25.88
N GLY A 128 -27.67 34.39 24.61
CA GLY A 128 -26.82 33.94 23.50
C GLY A 128 -25.58 34.81 23.31
N VAL A 129 -25.73 36.13 23.29
CA VAL A 129 -24.59 37.06 23.20
C VAL A 129 -23.73 37.00 24.46
N GLY A 130 -24.35 36.90 25.64
CA GLY A 130 -23.62 36.73 26.90
C GLY A 130 -22.72 35.48 26.87
N LEU A 131 -23.23 34.36 26.34
CA LEU A 131 -22.43 33.16 26.14
C LEU A 131 -21.32 33.35 25.09
N LEU A 132 -21.55 34.13 24.02
CA LEU A 132 -20.50 34.45 23.04
C LEU A 132 -19.40 35.34 23.62
N VAL A 133 -19.71 36.28 24.51
CA VAL A 133 -18.73 37.21 25.09
C VAL A 133 -17.99 36.57 26.28
N LEU A 134 -18.57 35.56 26.91
CA LEU A 134 -18.03 34.94 28.11
C LEU A 134 -16.57 34.45 27.96
N PRO A 135 -16.17 33.76 26.86
CA PRO A 135 -14.78 33.36 26.64
C PRO A 135 -13.80 34.54 26.52
N ALA A 136 -14.21 35.66 25.95
CA ALA A 136 -13.37 36.86 25.90
C ALA A 136 -13.00 37.39 27.29
N ILE A 137 -13.86 37.20 28.30
CA ILE A 137 -13.67 37.69 29.68
C ILE A 137 -12.91 36.67 30.54
N VAL A 138 -13.38 35.42 30.59
CA VAL A 138 -12.89 34.39 31.53
C VAL A 138 -12.36 33.12 30.84
N GLY A 139 -12.25 33.15 29.51
CA GLY A 139 -11.77 32.03 28.72
C GLY A 139 -10.26 31.84 28.76
N VAL A 140 -9.86 30.61 28.48
CA VAL A 140 -8.46 30.19 28.43
C VAL A 140 -7.97 30.29 26.99
N GLU A 141 -6.78 30.86 26.80
CA GLU A 141 -6.17 30.99 25.47
C GLU A 141 -5.51 29.68 25.05
N VAL A 142 -5.90 29.16 23.89
CA VAL A 142 -5.34 27.95 23.26
C VAL A 142 -5.01 28.29 21.81
N ASN A 143 -3.75 28.09 21.40
CA ASN A 143 -3.26 28.40 20.05
C ASN A 143 -3.59 29.83 19.57
N GLY A 144 -3.60 30.81 20.49
CA GLY A 144 -3.84 32.22 20.19
C GLY A 144 -5.32 32.65 20.10
N ALA A 145 -6.26 31.77 20.46
CA ALA A 145 -7.70 32.04 20.49
C ALA A 145 -8.32 31.74 21.87
N LYS A 146 -9.22 32.60 22.35
CA LYS A 146 -9.91 32.46 23.65
C LYS A 146 -11.32 31.93 23.46
N LEU A 147 -11.45 30.63 23.19
CA LEU A 147 -12.75 30.00 22.85
C LEU A 147 -13.31 29.12 23.96
N TRP A 148 -12.47 28.69 24.90
CA TRP A 148 -12.78 27.59 25.81
C TRP A 148 -12.82 28.04 27.27
N LEU A 149 -13.79 27.53 28.02
CA LEU A 149 -13.81 27.54 29.48
C LEU A 149 -13.31 26.20 30.00
N ARG A 150 -12.59 26.20 31.13
CA ARG A 150 -12.18 24.97 31.84
C ARG A 150 -12.83 24.91 33.21
N PHE A 151 -13.56 23.83 33.47
CA PHE A 151 -14.20 23.58 34.77
C PHE A 151 -14.09 22.10 35.13
N ALA A 152 -13.62 21.80 36.35
CA ALA A 152 -13.49 20.43 36.87
C ALA A 152 -12.75 19.44 35.92
N GLY A 153 -11.69 19.91 35.26
CA GLY A 153 -10.91 19.10 34.31
C GLY A 153 -11.54 18.90 32.92
N MET A 154 -12.75 19.42 32.68
CA MET A 154 -13.43 19.37 31.37
C MET A 154 -13.37 20.73 30.65
N SER A 155 -13.34 20.70 29.32
CA SER A 155 -13.45 21.88 28.47
C SER A 155 -14.89 22.08 27.97
N PHE A 156 -15.35 23.33 28.00
CA PHE A 156 -16.67 23.72 27.51
C PHE A 156 -16.53 24.95 26.61
N GLN A 157 -17.13 24.90 25.42
CA GLN A 157 -17.17 26.00 24.47
C GLN A 157 -18.58 26.64 24.47
N PRO A 158 -18.76 27.82 25.11
CA PRO A 158 -20.06 28.50 25.20
C PRO A 158 -20.70 28.82 23.85
N ALA A 159 -19.89 29.09 22.83
CA ALA A 159 -20.36 29.42 21.48
C ALA A 159 -21.23 28.30 20.86
N GLU A 160 -20.97 27.03 21.22
CA GLU A 160 -21.77 25.90 20.75
C GLU A 160 -23.23 25.99 21.20
N VAL A 161 -23.48 26.40 22.45
CA VAL A 161 -24.84 26.60 22.98
C VAL A 161 -25.42 27.92 22.51
N ALA A 162 -24.61 28.97 22.40
CA ALA A 162 -25.03 30.27 21.89
C ALA A 162 -25.63 30.19 20.48
N LYS A 163 -25.10 29.31 19.60
CA LYS A 163 -25.66 29.02 18.27
C LYS A 163 -27.15 28.68 18.33
N VAL A 164 -27.55 27.80 19.25
CA VAL A 164 -28.95 27.36 19.40
C VAL A 164 -29.83 28.51 19.87
N LEU A 165 -29.38 29.30 20.86
CA LEU A 165 -30.14 30.44 21.39
C LEU A 165 -30.32 31.55 20.35
N ILE A 166 -29.27 31.85 19.58
CA ILE A 166 -29.33 32.88 18.53
C ILE A 166 -30.25 32.45 17.40
N VAL A 167 -30.25 31.16 17.02
CA VAL A 167 -31.22 30.62 16.06
C VAL A 167 -32.65 30.77 16.58
N LEU A 168 -32.90 30.50 17.87
CA LEU A 168 -34.23 30.68 18.47
C LEU A 168 -34.68 32.15 18.47
N PHE A 169 -33.77 33.07 18.77
CA PHE A 169 -34.04 34.51 18.63
C PHE A 169 -34.37 34.88 17.19
N LEU A 170 -33.54 34.47 16.21
CA LEU A 170 -33.76 34.76 14.80
C LEU A 170 -35.10 34.20 14.33
N ALA A 171 -35.44 32.97 14.72
CA ALA A 171 -36.70 32.34 14.38
C ALA A 171 -37.90 33.11 14.94
N ALA A 172 -37.85 33.50 16.23
CA ALA A 172 -38.92 34.26 16.88
C ALA A 172 -39.09 35.66 16.26
N TYR A 173 -37.98 36.35 16.00
CA TYR A 173 -38.00 37.69 15.44
C TYR A 173 -38.48 37.69 13.98
N LEU A 174 -38.03 36.72 13.18
CA LEU A 174 -38.48 36.55 11.79
C LEU A 174 -39.95 36.13 11.73
N ALA A 175 -40.41 35.25 12.62
CA ALA A 175 -41.82 34.85 12.69
C ALA A 175 -42.76 36.05 12.91
N GLU A 176 -42.37 36.97 13.81
CA GLU A 176 -43.17 38.16 14.13
C GLU A 176 -43.13 39.23 13.02
N ASN A 177 -42.02 39.37 12.30
CA ASN A 177 -41.80 40.44 11.32
C ASN A 177 -41.89 39.98 9.85
N ARG A 178 -42.22 38.71 9.56
CA ARG A 178 -42.12 38.12 8.21
C ARG A 178 -42.85 38.93 7.14
N GLU A 179 -44.07 39.39 7.43
CA GLU A 179 -44.94 40.03 6.44
C GLU A 179 -44.36 41.37 6.03
N VAL A 180 -43.90 42.16 7.01
CA VAL A 180 -43.25 43.46 6.81
C VAL A 180 -41.90 43.30 6.10
N LEU A 181 -41.12 42.27 6.42
CA LEU A 181 -39.82 41.99 5.80
C LEU A 181 -39.94 41.45 4.37
N SER A 182 -41.10 40.88 4.02
CA SER A 182 -41.39 40.36 2.67
C SER A 182 -41.83 41.45 1.69
N VAL A 183 -42.19 42.65 2.17
CA VAL A 183 -42.62 43.80 1.36
C VAL A 183 -41.43 44.74 1.12
N SER A 184 -41.16 45.08 -0.14
CA SER A 184 -40.07 46.01 -0.52
C SER A 184 -40.55 47.43 -0.33
N THR A 185 -39.74 48.30 0.28
CA THR A 185 -40.13 49.72 0.45
C THR A 185 -39.21 50.67 -0.31
N LYS A 186 -37.92 50.33 -0.49
CA LYS A 186 -36.94 51.19 -1.21
C LYS A 186 -35.97 50.36 -2.06
N ARG A 187 -35.60 50.89 -3.24
CA ARG A 187 -34.59 50.31 -4.14
C ARG A 187 -33.25 51.04 -3.94
N ILE A 188 -32.20 50.32 -3.55
CA ILE A 188 -30.84 50.85 -3.36
C ILE A 188 -29.87 49.92 -4.10
N LEU A 189 -29.01 50.47 -4.97
CA LEU A 189 -28.02 49.72 -5.76
C LEU A 189 -28.62 48.53 -6.54
N GLY A 190 -29.81 48.70 -7.11
CA GLY A 190 -30.49 47.64 -7.87
C GLY A 190 -31.20 46.58 -7.02
N VAL A 191 -31.01 46.57 -5.69
CA VAL A 191 -31.62 45.62 -4.76
C VAL A 191 -32.76 46.29 -3.98
N TRP A 192 -33.87 45.58 -3.82
CA TRP A 192 -35.01 46.06 -3.03
C TRP A 192 -34.81 45.71 -1.56
N LEU A 193 -34.61 46.72 -0.72
CA LEU A 193 -34.41 46.55 0.72
C LEU A 193 -35.74 46.72 1.49
N PRO A 194 -35.93 45.93 2.58
CA PRO A 194 -37.06 46.10 3.47
C PRO A 194 -36.82 47.28 4.42
N PRO A 195 -37.82 47.73 5.19
CA PRO A 195 -37.65 48.86 6.11
C PRO A 195 -36.54 48.58 7.14
N LEU A 196 -35.55 49.48 7.21
CA LEU A 196 -34.42 49.40 8.15
C LEU A 196 -34.85 49.27 9.62
N LYS A 197 -36.03 49.79 10.00
CA LYS A 197 -36.56 49.68 11.36
C LYS A 197 -36.83 48.24 11.81
N HIS A 198 -37.25 47.37 10.88
CA HIS A 198 -37.54 45.96 11.16
C HIS A 198 -36.36 45.04 10.84
N LEU A 199 -35.47 45.46 9.94
CA LEU A 199 -34.24 44.71 9.64
C LEU A 199 -33.12 45.01 10.65
N GLY A 200 -33.14 46.19 11.27
CA GLY A 200 -32.09 46.74 12.13
C GLY A 200 -31.72 45.86 13.32
N PRO A 201 -32.67 45.44 14.18
CA PRO A 201 -32.35 44.59 15.33
C PRO A 201 -31.75 43.24 14.94
N LEU A 202 -32.21 42.65 13.83
CA LEU A 202 -31.71 41.39 13.30
C LEU A 202 -30.29 41.54 12.75
N LEU A 203 -30.02 42.60 11.99
CA LEU A 203 -28.66 42.94 11.52
C LEU A 203 -27.72 43.31 12.67
N PHE A 204 -28.20 44.05 13.67
CA PHE A 204 -27.39 44.45 14.82
C PHE A 204 -26.94 43.23 15.61
N MET A 205 -27.88 42.34 15.96
CA MET A 205 -27.55 41.12 16.70
C MET A 205 -26.60 40.22 15.91
N TRP A 206 -26.86 40.05 14.61
CA TRP A 206 -25.99 39.29 13.73
C TRP A 206 -24.58 39.89 13.62
N ALA A 207 -24.47 41.20 13.37
CA ALA A 207 -23.19 41.89 13.28
C ALA A 207 -22.42 41.84 14.61
N LEU A 208 -23.12 42.01 15.74
CA LEU A 208 -22.53 41.88 17.06
C LEU A 208 -21.96 40.48 17.29
N SER A 209 -22.73 39.43 16.98
CA SER A 209 -22.25 38.04 17.08
C SER A 209 -21.04 37.78 16.18
N LEU A 210 -21.03 38.27 14.95
CA LEU A 210 -19.89 38.12 14.05
C LEU A 210 -18.65 38.87 14.53
N VAL A 211 -18.80 40.10 15.01
CA VAL A 211 -17.69 40.90 15.54
C VAL A 211 -17.05 40.21 16.74
N VAL A 212 -17.86 39.68 17.66
CA VAL A 212 -17.36 38.93 18.82
C VAL A 212 -16.57 37.70 18.36
N LEU A 213 -17.14 36.88 17.46
CA LEU A 213 -16.45 35.66 16.97
C LEU A 213 -15.16 35.97 16.22
N VAL A 214 -15.14 37.02 15.38
CA VAL A 214 -13.93 37.44 14.66
C VAL A 214 -12.89 38.00 15.62
N ALA A 215 -13.29 38.75 16.65
CA ALA A 215 -12.39 39.24 17.70
C ALA A 215 -11.78 38.08 18.52
N GLU A 216 -12.56 37.02 18.75
CA GLU A 216 -12.09 35.77 19.37
C GLU A 216 -11.25 34.90 18.43
N LYS A 217 -11.12 35.29 17.15
CA LYS A 217 -10.46 34.55 16.06
C LYS A 217 -11.15 33.20 15.73
N ASP A 218 -12.44 33.05 16.03
CA ASP A 218 -13.27 31.90 15.66
C ASP A 218 -13.91 32.10 14.28
N LEU A 219 -13.08 32.02 13.25
CA LEU A 219 -13.55 32.20 11.88
C LEU A 219 -14.45 31.05 11.42
N GLY A 220 -14.26 29.84 11.97
CA GLY A 220 -15.09 28.68 11.66
C GLY A 220 -16.54 28.89 12.11
N SER A 221 -16.76 29.26 13.37
CA SER A 221 -18.09 29.61 13.86
C SER A 221 -18.65 30.85 13.16
N SER A 222 -17.83 31.87 12.89
CA SER A 222 -18.29 33.08 12.19
C SER A 222 -18.90 32.76 10.81
N LEU A 223 -18.27 31.85 10.05
CA LEU A 223 -18.78 31.35 8.77
C LEU A 223 -20.14 30.66 8.94
N LEU A 224 -20.29 29.82 9.96
CA LEU A 224 -21.55 29.12 10.25
C LEU A 224 -22.66 30.11 10.61
N PHE A 225 -22.42 31.04 11.53
CA PHE A 225 -23.39 32.06 11.93
C PHE A 225 -23.83 32.92 10.74
N PHE A 226 -22.87 33.30 9.88
CA PHE A 226 -23.14 34.02 8.65
C PHE A 226 -24.07 33.23 7.71
N GLY A 227 -23.74 31.97 7.43
CA GLY A 227 -24.52 31.12 6.54
C GLY A 227 -25.92 30.83 7.06
N VAL A 228 -26.05 30.51 8.36
CA VAL A 228 -27.35 30.27 9.03
C VAL A 228 -28.25 31.49 8.91
N PHE A 229 -27.70 32.68 9.18
CA PHE A 229 -28.44 33.93 9.06
C PHE A 229 -28.99 34.15 7.63
N LEU A 230 -28.16 33.95 6.60
CA LEU A 230 -28.61 34.08 5.21
C LEU A 230 -29.71 33.08 4.85
N ILE A 231 -29.57 31.82 5.27
CA ILE A 231 -30.57 30.78 5.03
C ILE A 231 -31.89 31.14 5.72
N MET A 232 -31.85 31.62 6.97
CA MET A 232 -33.04 32.01 7.71
C MET A 232 -33.73 33.24 7.12
N ILE A 233 -32.97 34.27 6.71
CA ILE A 233 -33.51 35.42 5.99
C ILE A 233 -34.19 34.98 4.69
N TYR A 234 -33.55 34.11 3.91
CA TYR A 234 -34.14 33.61 2.67
C TYR A 234 -35.42 32.82 2.94
N ALA A 235 -35.42 31.94 3.94
CA ALA A 235 -36.60 31.17 4.31
C ALA A 235 -37.77 32.07 4.72
N ALA A 236 -37.50 33.13 5.48
CA ALA A 236 -38.51 34.09 5.92
C ALA A 236 -39.03 34.99 4.80
N THR A 237 -38.15 35.50 3.95
CA THR A 237 -38.48 36.57 2.99
C THR A 237 -38.76 36.05 1.57
N GLY A 238 -38.21 34.90 1.19
CA GLY A 238 -38.28 34.34 -0.17
C GLY A 238 -37.44 35.08 -1.21
N ARG A 239 -36.54 35.99 -0.80
CA ARG A 239 -35.82 36.90 -1.70
C ARG A 239 -34.38 36.49 -1.92
N ALA A 240 -34.07 35.99 -3.12
CA ALA A 240 -32.71 35.65 -3.52
C ALA A 240 -31.75 36.86 -3.47
N GLY A 241 -32.25 38.09 -3.69
CA GLY A 241 -31.44 39.31 -3.64
C GLY A 241 -30.71 39.51 -2.30
N TYR A 242 -31.33 39.16 -1.16
CA TYR A 242 -30.65 39.25 0.15
C TYR A 242 -29.53 38.23 0.29
N VAL A 243 -29.69 37.04 -0.31
CA VAL A 243 -28.64 36.03 -0.34
C VAL A 243 -27.47 36.51 -1.20
N VAL A 244 -27.73 37.08 -2.38
CA VAL A 244 -26.69 37.61 -3.27
C VAL A 244 -25.90 38.74 -2.61
N VAL A 245 -26.58 39.71 -1.99
CA VAL A 245 -25.92 40.77 -1.22
C VAL A 245 -25.12 40.19 -0.05
N GLY A 246 -25.70 39.24 0.67
CA GLY A 246 -25.03 38.51 1.73
C GLY A 246 -23.75 37.82 1.25
N LEU A 247 -23.78 37.08 0.14
CA LEU A 247 -22.59 36.45 -0.44
C LEU A 247 -21.54 37.49 -0.85
N GLY A 248 -21.96 38.66 -1.34
CA GLY A 248 -21.04 39.78 -1.61
C GLY A 248 -20.36 40.29 -0.32
N LEU A 249 -21.13 40.52 0.75
CA LEU A 249 -20.59 40.90 2.05
C LEU A 249 -19.68 39.82 2.65
N PHE A 250 -20.01 38.55 2.45
CA PHE A 250 -19.18 37.43 2.84
C PHE A 250 -17.83 37.46 2.13
N ALA A 251 -17.82 37.67 0.80
CA ALA A 251 -16.59 37.76 0.02
C ALA A 251 -15.70 38.92 0.49
N VAL A 252 -16.29 40.08 0.80
CA VAL A 252 -15.56 41.22 1.38
C VAL A 252 -15.00 40.87 2.76
N GLY A 253 -15.81 40.26 3.64
CA GLY A 253 -15.38 39.83 4.97
C GLY A 253 -14.27 38.77 4.94
N ALA A 254 -14.37 37.79 4.04
CA ALA A 254 -13.35 36.76 3.82
C ALA A 254 -12.04 37.36 3.28
N GLY A 255 -12.12 38.32 2.35
CA GLY A 255 -10.96 39.06 1.85
C GLY A 255 -10.29 39.89 2.96
N ALA A 256 -11.08 40.56 3.80
CA ALA A 256 -10.56 41.28 4.97
C ALA A 256 -9.90 40.32 5.97
N ALA A 257 -10.53 39.18 6.27
CA ALA A 257 -9.96 38.17 7.15
C ALA A 257 -8.65 37.57 6.60
N TYR A 258 -8.55 37.34 5.28
CA TYR A 258 -7.31 36.93 4.63
C TYR A 258 -6.21 37.98 4.76
N ALA A 259 -6.53 39.27 4.65
CA ALA A 259 -5.56 40.35 4.81
C ALA A 259 -5.12 40.54 6.27
N MET A 260 -6.02 40.33 7.24
CA MET A 260 -5.79 40.63 8.66
C MET A 260 -5.20 39.47 9.46
N PHE A 261 -5.42 38.21 9.07
CA PHE A 261 -5.06 37.04 9.87
C PHE A 261 -4.11 36.09 9.13
N GLY A 262 -2.85 36.00 9.59
CA GLY A 262 -1.83 35.11 8.98
C GLY A 262 -2.20 33.62 9.00
N HIS A 263 -2.98 33.17 9.99
CA HIS A 263 -3.46 31.78 10.01
C HIS A 263 -4.47 31.49 8.89
N VAL A 264 -5.21 32.49 8.40
CA VAL A 264 -6.12 32.35 7.24
C VAL A 264 -5.31 32.21 5.97
N GLN A 265 -4.29 33.06 5.79
CA GLN A 265 -3.37 32.97 4.65
C GLN A 265 -2.74 31.59 4.56
N THR A 266 -2.31 31.05 5.71
CA THR A 266 -1.72 29.70 5.80
C THR A 266 -2.74 28.63 5.39
N ARG A 267 -3.99 28.69 5.87
CA ARG A 267 -5.05 27.72 5.50
C ARG A 267 -5.43 27.80 4.03
N VAL A 268 -5.46 29.01 3.44
CA VAL A 268 -5.71 29.20 2.00
C VAL A 268 -4.55 28.67 1.17
N ALA A 269 -3.29 28.92 1.57
CA ALA A 269 -2.12 28.38 0.89
C ALA A 269 -2.09 26.84 0.91
N ILE A 270 -2.36 26.23 2.07
CA ILE A 270 -2.47 24.76 2.21
C ILE A 270 -3.62 24.22 1.35
N TRP A 271 -4.75 24.91 1.26
CA TRP A 271 -5.88 24.47 0.44
C TRP A 271 -5.54 24.48 -1.06
N LEU A 272 -4.87 25.55 -1.53
CA LEU A 272 -4.47 25.71 -2.93
C LEU A 272 -3.41 24.68 -3.33
N ASP A 273 -2.34 24.52 -2.54
CA ASP A 273 -1.30 23.52 -2.77
C ASP A 273 -0.80 22.90 -1.46
N PRO A 274 -1.43 21.81 -0.98
CA PRO A 274 -1.01 21.15 0.25
C PRO A 274 0.30 20.38 0.09
N PHE A 275 0.70 20.04 -1.14
CA PHE A 275 1.88 19.21 -1.41
C PHE A 275 3.17 20.02 -1.49
N ALA A 276 3.09 21.34 -1.68
CA ALA A 276 4.25 22.26 -1.61
C ALA A 276 5.05 22.11 -0.30
N ASP A 277 4.38 21.74 0.80
CA ASP A 277 5.00 21.46 2.10
C ASP A 277 4.29 20.27 2.76
N ALA A 278 4.37 19.11 2.10
CA ALA A 278 3.71 17.87 2.52
C ALA A 278 4.19 17.31 3.87
N ALA A 279 5.42 17.67 4.30
CA ALA A 279 5.98 17.23 5.57
C ALA A 279 5.81 18.25 6.72
N GLY A 280 5.53 19.52 6.39
CA GLY A 280 5.35 20.61 7.35
C GLY A 280 3.89 21.05 7.44
N ARG A 281 3.60 22.27 6.96
CA ARG A 281 2.31 22.93 7.17
C ARG A 281 1.14 22.22 6.49
N GLY A 282 1.37 21.54 5.36
CA GLY A 282 0.36 20.78 4.63
C GLY A 282 0.09 19.38 5.20
N TYR A 283 0.92 18.91 6.14
CA TYR A 283 0.97 17.51 6.56
C TYR A 283 -0.39 16.91 6.93
N GLN A 284 -1.17 17.58 7.79
CA GLN A 284 -2.47 17.06 8.23
C GLN A 284 -3.45 16.83 7.07
N LEU A 285 -3.56 17.81 6.16
CA LEU A 285 -4.43 17.70 5.00
C LEU A 285 -3.90 16.67 3.99
N VAL A 286 -2.59 16.64 3.74
CA VAL A 286 -1.97 15.64 2.85
C VAL A 286 -2.22 14.21 3.37
N GLN A 287 -2.04 13.96 4.66
CA GLN A 287 -2.29 12.63 5.24
C GLN A 287 -3.78 12.23 5.17
N SER A 288 -4.70 13.20 5.24
CA SER A 288 -6.13 12.99 4.99
C SER A 288 -6.42 12.58 3.53
N LEU A 289 -5.81 13.27 2.56
CA LEU A 289 -5.95 12.93 1.14
C LEU A 289 -5.38 11.54 0.85
N PHE A 290 -4.21 11.20 1.40
CA PHE A 290 -3.65 9.85 1.29
C PHE A 290 -4.53 8.79 1.96
N ALA A 291 -5.20 9.11 3.06
CA ALA A 291 -6.16 8.21 3.73
C ALA A 291 -7.35 7.89 2.82
N PHE A 292 -7.93 8.92 2.20
CA PHE A 292 -9.00 8.74 1.23
C PHE A 292 -8.53 7.93 0.00
N GLY A 293 -7.36 8.26 -0.57
CA GLY A 293 -6.81 7.52 -1.70
C GLY A 293 -6.58 6.04 -1.38
N ALA A 294 -6.12 5.71 -0.16
CA ALA A 294 -5.95 4.34 0.29
C ALA A 294 -7.28 3.59 0.50
N GLY A 295 -8.34 4.29 0.92
CA GLY A 295 -9.65 3.70 1.19
C GLY A 295 -10.35 3.12 -0.04
N GLY A 296 -10.16 3.69 -1.23
CA GLY A 296 -10.78 3.16 -2.44
C GLY A 296 -12.32 3.02 -2.35
N MET A 297 -12.92 2.07 -3.06
CA MET A 297 -14.39 1.92 -3.02
C MET A 297 -14.90 1.26 -1.73
N LEU A 298 -14.18 0.27 -1.21
CA LEU A 298 -14.64 -0.63 -0.13
C LEU A 298 -13.97 -0.37 1.23
N GLY A 299 -12.89 0.41 1.25
CA GLY A 299 -12.06 0.61 2.44
C GLY A 299 -10.95 -0.42 2.54
N VAL A 300 -9.94 -0.10 3.35
CA VAL A 300 -8.90 -1.08 3.74
C VAL A 300 -9.40 -2.07 4.82
N GLY A 301 -10.63 -1.89 5.28
CA GLY A 301 -11.28 -2.70 6.31
C GLY A 301 -11.31 -2.02 7.69
N PRO A 302 -12.40 -2.20 8.48
CA PRO A 302 -12.50 -1.64 9.81
C PRO A 302 -11.32 -2.06 10.70
N GLY A 303 -10.69 -1.08 11.34
CA GLY A 303 -9.57 -1.31 12.24
C GLY A 303 -8.20 -1.39 11.56
N ARG A 304 -8.13 -1.51 10.22
CA ARG A 304 -6.91 -1.82 9.47
C ARG A 304 -6.17 -0.61 8.89
N GLY A 305 -6.80 0.56 8.90
CA GLY A 305 -6.18 1.78 8.40
C GLY A 305 -4.95 2.24 9.19
N LEU A 306 -4.32 3.30 8.67
CA LEU A 306 -3.24 4.08 9.27
C LEU A 306 -3.73 5.49 9.71
N PRO A 307 -4.90 5.65 10.37
CA PRO A 307 -5.48 6.97 10.63
C PRO A 307 -4.65 7.80 11.63
N LEU A 308 -3.86 7.16 12.48
CA LEU A 308 -2.98 7.83 13.46
C LEU A 308 -1.83 8.62 12.81
N ARG A 309 -1.61 8.48 11.50
CA ARG A 309 -0.72 9.35 10.75
C ARG A 309 -1.27 10.76 10.57
N ILE A 310 -2.58 10.94 10.75
CA ILE A 310 -3.21 12.25 10.77
C ILE A 310 -3.19 12.75 12.23
N PRO A 311 -2.46 13.81 12.56
CA PRO A 311 -2.46 14.38 13.91
C PRO A 311 -3.87 14.81 14.33
N PHE A 312 -4.25 14.50 15.57
CA PHE A 312 -5.58 14.81 16.13
C PHE A 312 -6.75 14.27 15.28
N VAL A 313 -6.57 13.12 14.63
CA VAL A 313 -7.59 12.53 13.74
C VAL A 313 -8.97 12.37 14.37
N GLN A 314 -9.07 12.16 15.68
CA GLN A 314 -10.35 12.00 16.39
C GLN A 314 -11.21 13.27 16.47
N THR A 315 -10.64 14.46 16.19
CA THR A 315 -11.37 15.73 16.18
C THR A 315 -11.98 16.00 14.81
N ASP A 316 -11.48 16.99 14.08
CA ASP A 316 -11.93 17.49 12.79
C ASP A 316 -11.66 16.52 11.62
N PHE A 317 -10.66 15.64 11.73
CA PHE A 317 -10.25 14.72 10.66
C PHE A 317 -10.85 13.30 10.76
N ILE A 318 -11.78 13.03 11.67
CA ILE A 318 -12.29 11.67 11.91
C ILE A 318 -12.91 11.06 10.65
N PHE A 319 -13.46 11.91 9.79
CA PHE A 319 -14.03 11.49 8.53
C PHE A 319 -13.00 10.89 7.56
N ALA A 320 -11.74 11.32 7.63
CA ALA A 320 -10.65 10.71 6.86
C ALA A 320 -10.34 9.28 7.35
N ALA A 321 -10.37 9.04 8.67
CA ALA A 321 -10.23 7.68 9.21
C ALA A 321 -11.40 6.77 8.80
N ILE A 322 -12.63 7.28 8.83
CA ILE A 322 -13.82 6.57 8.37
C ILE A 322 -13.71 6.24 6.87
N GLY A 323 -13.29 7.21 6.06
CA GLY A 323 -13.13 7.03 4.61
C GLY A 323 -12.00 6.10 4.23
N GLU A 324 -10.92 6.04 5.01
CA GLU A 324 -9.84 5.06 4.82
C GLU A 324 -10.33 3.63 5.09
N GLU A 325 -11.03 3.42 6.20
CA GLU A 325 -11.37 2.06 6.67
C GLU A 325 -12.66 1.49 6.10
N LEU A 326 -13.65 2.33 5.83
CA LEU A 326 -14.93 1.93 5.25
C LEU A 326 -15.08 2.31 3.76
N GLY A 327 -14.06 2.98 3.20
CA GLY A 327 -14.03 3.40 1.80
C GLY A 327 -15.08 4.44 1.43
N LEU A 328 -15.25 4.62 0.13
CA LEU A 328 -16.24 5.52 -0.45
C LEU A 328 -17.66 5.18 0.01
N LEU A 329 -18.02 3.90 0.09
CA LEU A 329 -19.38 3.49 0.47
C LEU A 329 -19.70 3.86 1.93
N GLY A 330 -18.78 3.61 2.85
CA GLY A 330 -18.97 3.98 4.25
C GLY A 330 -18.95 5.49 4.47
N ALA A 331 -18.00 6.20 3.85
CA ALA A 331 -17.95 7.66 3.91
C ALA A 331 -19.22 8.30 3.33
N ALA A 332 -19.69 7.83 2.17
CA ALA A 332 -20.92 8.29 1.56
C ALA A 332 -22.16 7.97 2.41
N ALA A 333 -22.21 6.81 3.08
CA ALA A 333 -23.30 6.48 3.99
C ALA A 333 -23.43 7.48 5.15
N ILE A 334 -22.30 7.97 5.70
CA ILE A 334 -22.30 9.03 6.71
C ILE A 334 -22.83 10.35 6.12
N VAL A 335 -22.38 10.75 4.93
CA VAL A 335 -22.90 11.96 4.26
C VAL A 335 -24.40 11.85 3.98
N VAL A 336 -24.87 10.68 3.55
CA VAL A 336 -26.29 10.39 3.33
C VAL A 336 -27.07 10.45 4.65
N ALA A 337 -26.52 9.99 5.76
CA ALA A 337 -27.15 10.13 7.08
C ALA A 337 -27.34 11.60 7.47
N PHE A 338 -26.32 12.45 7.26
CA PHE A 338 -26.45 13.90 7.43
C PHE A 338 -27.52 14.51 6.51
N LEU A 339 -27.56 14.08 5.25
CA LEU A 339 -28.56 14.54 4.29
C LEU A 339 -29.97 14.13 4.73
N VAL A 340 -30.19 12.88 5.16
CA VAL A 340 -31.47 12.41 5.68
C VAL A 340 -31.87 13.23 6.90
N PHE A 341 -30.98 13.47 7.86
CA PHE A 341 -31.27 14.33 9.01
C PHE A 341 -31.75 15.71 8.56
N CYS A 342 -31.04 16.34 7.63
CA CYS A 342 -31.40 17.67 7.13
C CYS A 342 -32.74 17.68 6.39
N LEU A 343 -32.98 16.73 5.49
CA LEU A 343 -34.23 16.65 4.73
C LEU A 343 -35.42 16.37 5.64
N ARG A 344 -35.27 15.49 6.63
CA ARG A 344 -36.32 15.21 7.62
C ARG A 344 -36.57 16.40 8.55
N GLY A 345 -35.52 17.08 8.99
CA GLY A 345 -35.64 18.31 9.78
C GLY A 345 -36.30 19.45 9.01
N LEU A 346 -35.99 19.65 7.72
CA LEU A 346 -36.69 20.65 6.90
C LEU A 346 -38.13 20.24 6.60
N ALA A 347 -38.39 18.95 6.39
CA ALA A 347 -39.76 18.44 6.27
C ALA A 347 -40.60 18.76 7.52
N THR A 348 -39.99 18.74 8.71
CA THR A 348 -40.62 19.23 9.94
C THR A 348 -41.05 20.69 9.82
N GLY A 349 -40.17 21.56 9.30
CA GLY A 349 -40.50 22.98 9.07
C GLY A 349 -41.63 23.18 8.05
N THR A 350 -41.67 22.39 6.96
CA THR A 350 -42.75 22.49 5.96
C THR A 350 -44.12 22.07 6.49
N ARG A 351 -44.14 21.19 7.50
CA ARG A 351 -45.35 20.68 8.15
C ARG A 351 -45.75 21.50 9.39
N ALA A 352 -44.90 22.42 9.83
CA ALA A 352 -45.13 23.22 11.02
C ALA A 352 -46.42 24.04 10.90
N ARG A 353 -47.17 24.12 12.01
CA ARG A 353 -48.41 24.90 12.09
C ARG A 353 -48.18 26.34 12.54
N SER A 354 -46.98 26.66 13.04
CA SER A 354 -46.56 28.00 13.43
C SER A 354 -45.28 28.41 12.70
N ASP A 355 -45.14 29.70 12.38
CA ASP A 355 -43.92 30.24 11.76
C ASP A 355 -42.71 30.11 12.67
N MET A 356 -42.92 30.24 13.99
CA MET A 356 -41.88 30.03 14.98
C MET A 356 -41.29 28.62 14.86
N ALA A 357 -42.13 27.58 14.82
CA ALA A 357 -41.67 26.20 14.65
C ALA A 357 -41.02 25.98 13.27
N ALA A 358 -41.57 26.59 12.21
CA ALA A 358 -41.01 26.49 10.87
C ALA A 358 -39.59 27.08 10.78
N PHE A 359 -39.40 28.33 11.21
CA PHE A 359 -38.10 29.00 11.16
C PHE A 359 -37.10 28.44 12.16
N THR A 360 -37.55 27.94 13.32
CA THR A 360 -36.69 27.21 14.25
C THR A 360 -36.15 25.94 13.60
N ALA A 361 -37.01 25.14 12.96
CA ALA A 361 -36.58 23.93 12.27
C ALA A 361 -35.57 24.23 11.15
N VAL A 362 -35.83 25.27 10.33
CA VAL A 362 -34.92 25.70 9.28
C VAL A 362 -33.57 26.15 9.83
N GLY A 363 -33.56 27.01 10.86
CA GLY A 363 -32.33 27.53 11.44
C GLY A 363 -31.46 26.44 12.07
N LEU A 364 -32.06 25.52 12.82
CA LEU A 364 -31.34 24.42 13.46
C LEU A 364 -30.78 23.43 12.44
N VAL A 365 -31.56 23.10 11.41
CA VAL A 365 -31.07 22.25 10.31
C VAL A 365 -30.00 22.95 9.49
N ALA A 366 -30.13 24.26 9.24
CA ALA A 366 -29.09 25.03 8.57
C ALA A 366 -27.78 25.02 9.37
N THR A 367 -27.84 25.20 10.69
CA THR A 367 -26.67 25.09 11.57
C THR A 367 -26.01 23.72 11.44
N PHE A 368 -26.79 22.66 11.56
CA PHE A 368 -26.30 21.28 11.49
C PHE A 368 -25.72 20.92 10.12
N GLY A 369 -26.45 21.23 9.04
CA GLY A 369 -26.07 20.91 7.67
C GLY A 369 -24.87 21.70 7.16
N LEU A 370 -24.81 23.01 7.45
CA LEU A 370 -23.64 23.83 7.12
C LEU A 370 -22.41 23.40 7.91
N GLN A 371 -22.57 23.07 9.20
CA GLN A 371 -21.46 22.57 10.02
C GLN A 371 -20.89 21.26 9.44
N ALA A 372 -21.76 20.32 9.06
CA ALA A 372 -21.35 19.08 8.39
C ALA A 372 -20.67 19.36 7.04
N PHE A 373 -21.23 20.23 6.18
CA PHE A 373 -20.60 20.56 4.90
C PHE A 373 -19.21 21.20 5.08
N VAL A 374 -19.08 22.16 5.98
CA VAL A 374 -17.83 22.90 6.16
C VAL A 374 -16.69 21.99 6.60
N ILE A 375 -16.96 21.08 7.54
CA ILE A 375 -15.92 20.16 8.03
C ILE A 375 -15.57 19.09 6.99
N LEU A 376 -16.59 18.45 6.38
CA LEU A 376 -16.37 17.40 5.39
C LEU A 376 -15.71 17.95 4.12
N GLY A 377 -16.09 19.16 3.71
CA GLY A 377 -15.45 19.88 2.61
C GLY A 377 -14.01 20.27 2.93
N GLY A 378 -13.72 20.68 4.17
CA GLY A 378 -12.37 21.02 4.62
C GLY A 378 -11.39 19.85 4.55
N VAL A 379 -11.76 18.72 5.14
CA VAL A 379 -10.88 17.53 5.21
C VAL A 379 -10.66 16.85 3.86
N THR A 380 -11.57 17.06 2.91
CA THR A 380 -11.47 16.56 1.53
C THR A 380 -10.87 17.58 0.55
N ARG A 381 -10.38 18.74 1.03
CA ARG A 381 -9.84 19.84 0.19
C ARG A 381 -10.86 20.50 -0.75
N LEU A 382 -12.17 20.27 -0.57
CA LEU A 382 -13.19 20.98 -1.34
C LEU A 382 -13.23 22.48 -1.00
N ILE A 383 -13.03 22.80 0.27
CA ILE A 383 -12.89 24.17 0.78
C ILE A 383 -11.73 24.25 1.79
N PRO A 384 -11.28 25.44 2.21
CA PRO A 384 -10.27 25.56 3.25
C PRO A 384 -10.71 24.97 4.60
N LEU A 385 -9.77 24.35 5.32
CA LEU A 385 -10.02 23.75 6.63
C LEU A 385 -10.36 24.81 7.70
N THR A 386 -11.43 24.59 8.47
CA THR A 386 -11.91 25.56 9.48
C THR A 386 -11.66 25.12 10.93
N GLY A 387 -11.48 23.82 11.21
CA GLY A 387 -11.18 23.28 12.55
C GLY A 387 -12.39 23.18 13.48
N ILE A 388 -13.59 22.97 12.94
CA ILE A 388 -14.84 22.76 13.70
C ILE A 388 -15.16 21.27 13.84
N THR A 389 -16.01 20.90 14.79
CA THR A 389 -16.40 19.50 15.04
C THR A 389 -17.45 19.01 14.03
N LEU A 390 -17.35 17.74 13.60
CA LEU A 390 -18.43 17.07 12.86
C LEU A 390 -19.53 16.66 13.86
N PRO A 391 -20.78 17.13 13.71
CA PRO A 391 -21.84 16.88 14.67
C PRO A 391 -22.07 15.38 14.93
N PHE A 392 -22.18 15.00 16.20
CA PHE A 392 -22.32 13.62 16.70
C PHE A 392 -21.17 12.63 16.41
N VAL A 393 -20.34 12.88 15.40
CA VAL A 393 -19.28 11.94 14.98
C VAL A 393 -17.94 12.28 15.60
N SER A 394 -17.50 13.55 15.52
CA SER A 394 -16.18 13.99 16.04
C SER A 394 -16.14 14.08 17.55
N TYR A 395 -14.94 13.94 18.11
CA TYR A 395 -14.68 14.35 19.48
C TYR A 395 -14.89 15.87 19.60
N GLY A 396 -15.78 16.29 20.50
CA GLY A 396 -16.22 17.69 20.54
C GLY A 396 -16.77 18.20 21.86
N GLY A 397 -16.73 17.39 22.93
CA GLY A 397 -17.15 17.79 24.28
C GLY A 397 -18.52 18.48 24.32
N SER A 398 -18.52 19.78 24.65
CA SER A 398 -19.73 20.62 24.70
C SER A 398 -20.48 20.75 23.37
N SER A 399 -19.81 20.54 22.23
CA SER A 399 -20.48 20.51 20.92
C SER A 399 -21.43 19.31 20.82
N VAL A 400 -21.09 18.16 21.41
CA VAL A 400 -22.01 17.01 21.48
C VAL A 400 -23.26 17.39 22.26
N LEU A 401 -23.09 18.00 23.44
CA LEU A 401 -24.19 18.48 24.28
C LEU A 401 -25.10 19.48 23.51
N ALA A 402 -24.51 20.46 22.84
CA ALA A 402 -25.25 21.47 22.07
C ALA A 402 -26.02 20.86 20.89
N ASN A 403 -25.46 19.87 20.20
CA ASN A 403 -26.14 19.16 19.12
C ASN A 403 -27.34 18.33 19.61
N PHE A 404 -27.27 17.74 20.82
CA PHE A 404 -28.42 17.08 21.42
C PHE A 404 -29.51 18.06 21.89
N MET A 405 -29.12 19.23 22.42
CA MET A 405 -30.09 20.31 22.71
C MET A 405 -30.77 20.79 21.42
N LEU A 406 -30.01 20.99 20.34
CA LEU A 406 -30.53 21.30 19.00
C LEU A 406 -31.55 20.25 18.53
N LEU A 407 -31.22 18.97 18.66
CA LEU A 407 -32.13 17.87 18.32
C LEU A 407 -33.43 17.94 19.15
N GLY A 408 -33.35 18.22 20.45
CA GLY A 408 -34.51 18.34 21.32
C GLY A 408 -35.46 19.46 20.90
N VAL A 409 -34.91 20.63 20.60
CA VAL A 409 -35.69 21.76 20.08
C VAL A 409 -36.29 21.44 18.70
N LEU A 410 -35.56 20.75 17.82
CA LEU A 410 -36.06 20.32 16.51
C LEU A 410 -37.20 19.29 16.63
N MET A 411 -37.08 18.33 17.55
CA MET A 411 -38.14 17.37 17.84
C MET A 411 -39.39 18.07 18.41
N ARG A 412 -39.20 19.07 19.27
CA ARG A 412 -40.28 19.92 19.78
C ARG A 412 -40.98 20.70 18.66
N ALA A 413 -40.23 21.23 17.70
CA ALA A 413 -40.80 21.88 16.51
C ALA A 413 -41.67 20.91 15.69
N GLY A 414 -41.29 19.63 15.61
CA GLY A 414 -42.05 18.62 14.89
C GLY A 414 -43.27 18.08 15.62
N ASP A 415 -43.26 18.07 16.94
CA ASP A 415 -44.45 17.77 17.73
C ASP A 415 -45.56 18.80 17.47
N ALA A 416 -45.22 20.09 17.55
CA ALA A 416 -46.11 21.21 17.25
C ALA A 416 -46.67 21.16 15.81
N ALA A 417 -45.92 20.61 14.86
CA ALA A 417 -46.36 20.43 13.47
C ALA A 417 -47.54 19.44 13.30
N THR A 418 -47.70 18.48 14.21
CA THR A 418 -48.66 17.37 14.05
C THR A 418 -50.00 17.52 14.79
N GLY A 419 -50.11 18.48 15.71
CA GLY A 419 -51.41 19.01 16.17
C GLY A 419 -52.04 18.35 17.40
N ARG A 420 -51.44 18.51 18.59
CA ARG A 420 -52.12 18.25 19.88
C ARG A 420 -52.43 19.49 20.72
N GLU A 421 -51.80 20.63 20.47
CA GLU A 421 -52.14 21.89 21.16
C GLU A 421 -52.82 22.88 20.21
N ALA A 422 -54.06 23.20 20.57
CA ALA A 422 -54.87 24.38 20.29
C ALA A 422 -55.22 24.77 18.83
N GLU A 423 -56.54 24.88 18.67
CA GLU A 423 -57.35 25.61 17.70
C GLU A 423 -56.71 26.75 16.89
N MET A 424 -57.24 26.82 15.67
CA MET A 424 -57.19 27.93 14.72
C MET A 424 -57.47 29.29 15.39
N LEU A 425 -56.43 30.10 15.55
CA LEU A 425 -56.59 31.55 15.56
C LEU A 425 -55.93 32.10 14.29
N THR A 426 -56.81 32.54 13.38
CA THR A 426 -56.62 33.36 12.15
C THR A 426 -55.71 32.78 11.05
N SER A 427 -56.21 32.45 9.86
CA SER A 427 -56.64 33.43 8.84
C SER A 427 -57.30 32.69 7.65
N GLY A 428 -58.16 33.40 6.91
CA GLY A 428 -58.94 32.90 5.77
C GLY A 428 -58.10 32.41 4.57
N ALA A 429 -58.71 32.39 3.38
CA ALA A 429 -58.15 31.82 2.14
C ALA A 429 -56.69 32.22 1.78
N THR A 430 -56.14 33.27 2.39
CA THR A 430 -54.72 33.69 2.34
C THR A 430 -53.73 32.75 3.04
N GLY A 431 -54.17 31.92 4.00
CA GLY A 431 -53.30 31.03 4.79
C GLY A 431 -52.81 29.76 4.07
N VAL A 432 -53.43 29.36 2.96
CA VAL A 432 -52.98 28.21 2.15
C VAL A 432 -51.86 28.62 1.20
N LEU A 433 -52.03 29.75 0.50
CA LEU A 433 -51.03 30.29 -0.43
C LEU A 433 -49.71 30.65 0.29
N GLY A 434 -49.79 31.22 1.50
CA GLY A 434 -48.61 31.51 2.33
C GLY A 434 -47.84 30.24 2.74
N ARG A 435 -48.55 29.15 3.07
CA ARG A 435 -47.94 27.85 3.43
C ARG A 435 -47.27 27.17 2.24
N VAL A 436 -47.90 27.21 1.06
CA VAL A 436 -47.30 26.71 -0.18
C VAL A 436 -46.02 27.51 -0.53
N ALA A 437 -46.04 28.82 -0.33
CA ALA A 437 -44.86 29.67 -0.55
C ALA A 437 -43.71 29.34 0.41
N ILE A 438 -43.98 29.15 1.71
CA ILE A 438 -42.98 28.71 2.70
C ILE A 438 -42.44 27.33 2.32
N GLY A 439 -43.32 26.38 2.00
CA GLY A 439 -42.94 25.05 1.54
C GLY A 439 -41.93 25.10 0.38
N ARG A 440 -42.21 25.89 -0.66
CA ARG A 440 -41.30 26.07 -1.82
C ARG A 440 -39.94 26.65 -1.42
N ARG A 441 -39.90 27.62 -0.51
CA ARG A 441 -38.63 28.21 0.00
C ARG A 441 -37.81 27.18 0.77
N LEU A 442 -38.45 26.39 1.62
CA LEU A 442 -37.81 25.32 2.37
C LEU A 442 -37.31 24.21 1.44
N THR A 443 -38.03 23.89 0.37
CA THR A 443 -37.54 22.99 -0.69
C THR A 443 -36.28 23.56 -1.35
N ALA A 444 -36.21 24.86 -1.62
CA ALA A 444 -35.00 25.47 -2.17
C ALA A 444 -33.81 25.37 -1.18
N VAL A 445 -34.03 25.58 0.12
CA VAL A 445 -33.00 25.35 1.15
C VAL A 445 -32.57 23.89 1.18
N ALA A 446 -33.52 22.95 1.09
CA ALA A 446 -33.23 21.51 1.05
C ALA A 446 -32.38 21.14 -0.17
N VAL A 447 -32.68 21.70 -1.35
CA VAL A 447 -31.90 21.51 -2.57
C VAL A 447 -30.48 22.05 -2.40
N VAL A 448 -30.30 23.24 -1.82
CA VAL A 448 -28.96 23.80 -1.57
C VAL A 448 -28.15 22.90 -0.64
N ILE A 449 -28.72 22.45 0.48
CA ILE A 449 -28.02 21.53 1.40
C ILE A 449 -27.69 20.20 0.70
N ALA A 450 -28.62 19.67 -0.10
CA ALA A 450 -28.40 18.45 -0.87
C ALA A 450 -27.27 18.61 -1.89
N LEU A 451 -27.17 19.76 -2.57
CA LEU A 451 -26.08 20.06 -3.50
C LEU A 451 -24.74 20.19 -2.78
N LEU A 452 -24.71 20.85 -1.62
CA LEU A 452 -23.49 21.00 -0.82
C LEU A 452 -22.95 19.63 -0.35
N LEU A 453 -23.82 18.79 0.23
CA LEU A 453 -23.43 17.43 0.64
C LEU A 453 -23.16 16.51 -0.56
N GLY A 454 -23.88 16.68 -1.67
CA GLY A 454 -23.63 15.99 -2.92
C GLY A 454 -22.25 16.33 -3.51
N ALA A 455 -21.82 17.59 -3.42
CA ALA A 455 -20.49 18.01 -3.83
C ALA A 455 -19.37 17.34 -3.00
N VAL A 456 -19.61 17.12 -1.70
CA VAL A 456 -18.70 16.34 -0.85
C VAL A 456 -18.59 14.90 -1.34
N VAL A 457 -19.72 14.24 -1.66
CA VAL A 457 -19.70 12.86 -2.21
C VAL A 457 -19.01 12.80 -3.57
N ALA A 458 -19.25 13.78 -4.45
CA ALA A 458 -18.56 13.87 -5.74
C ALA A 458 -17.05 14.04 -5.56
N ASN A 459 -16.63 14.92 -4.65
CA ASN A 459 -15.21 15.13 -4.34
C ASN A 459 -14.55 13.89 -3.70
N LEU A 460 -15.26 13.19 -2.79
CA LEU A 460 -14.80 11.91 -2.26
C LEU A 460 -14.64 10.86 -3.37
N THR A 461 -15.57 10.79 -4.31
CA THR A 461 -15.49 9.88 -5.45
C THR A 461 -14.25 10.21 -6.30
N TYR A 462 -13.98 11.49 -6.54
CA TYR A 462 -12.76 11.93 -7.21
C TYR A 462 -11.50 11.42 -6.49
N LEU A 463 -11.38 11.65 -5.18
CA LEU A 463 -10.20 11.26 -4.40
C LEU A 463 -10.00 9.74 -4.28
N GLN A 464 -11.07 8.98 -4.03
CA GLN A 464 -10.97 7.54 -3.74
C GLN A 464 -11.02 6.66 -5.00
N VAL A 465 -11.48 7.18 -6.14
CA VAL A 465 -11.62 6.38 -7.37
C VAL A 465 -10.69 6.88 -8.47
N PHE A 466 -10.68 8.18 -8.74
CA PHE A 466 -9.94 8.74 -9.87
C PHE A 466 -8.51 9.13 -9.50
N ASP A 467 -8.31 9.79 -8.37
CA ASP A 467 -7.01 10.29 -7.91
C ASP A 467 -6.25 9.28 -7.03
N ALA A 468 -6.88 8.17 -6.66
CA ALA A 468 -6.34 7.18 -5.72
C ALA A 468 -4.97 6.63 -6.16
N ALA A 469 -4.81 6.30 -7.45
CA ALA A 469 -3.55 5.80 -7.99
C ALA A 469 -2.44 6.88 -7.95
N ALA A 470 -2.77 8.14 -8.26
CA ALA A 470 -1.83 9.24 -8.21
C ALA A 470 -1.40 9.57 -6.76
N LEU A 471 -2.35 9.56 -5.83
CA LEU A 471 -2.10 9.72 -4.40
C LEU A 471 -1.25 8.57 -3.84
N ALA A 472 -1.48 7.33 -4.28
CA ALA A 472 -0.68 6.16 -3.89
C ALA A 472 0.75 6.20 -4.43
N ALA A 473 0.94 6.69 -5.66
CA ALA A 473 2.25 6.82 -6.30
C ALA A 473 3.07 8.04 -5.82
N ASN A 474 2.49 8.93 -5.02
CA ASN A 474 3.17 10.13 -4.56
C ASN A 474 4.38 9.76 -3.66
N PRO A 475 5.59 10.30 -3.91
CA PRO A 475 6.78 10.00 -3.10
C PRO A 475 6.66 10.34 -1.60
N ALA A 476 5.82 11.32 -1.24
CA ALA A 476 5.53 11.64 0.15
C ALA A 476 4.56 10.65 0.81
N ASN A 477 3.94 9.75 0.04
CA ASN A 477 3.03 8.72 0.55
C ASN A 477 3.80 7.46 0.94
N SER A 478 3.98 7.27 2.25
CA SER A 478 4.59 6.06 2.81
C SER A 478 3.59 5.03 3.32
N ARG A 479 2.29 5.14 2.95
CA ARG A 479 1.25 4.19 3.40
C ARG A 479 1.45 2.80 2.80
N GLY A 480 1.71 2.70 1.49
CA GLY A 480 1.98 1.41 0.85
C GLY A 480 3.18 0.68 1.46
N LEU A 481 4.22 1.42 1.86
CA LEU A 481 5.36 0.84 2.57
C LEU A 481 4.98 0.35 3.98
N ALA A 482 4.20 1.13 4.73
CA ALA A 482 3.76 0.75 6.06
C ALA A 482 2.81 -0.47 6.04
N ASP A 483 1.92 -0.55 5.04
CA ASP A 483 1.06 -1.72 4.85
C ASP A 483 1.89 -2.97 4.54
N GLU A 484 2.95 -2.82 3.75
CA GLU A 484 3.87 -3.92 3.46
C GLU A 484 4.69 -4.35 4.68
N LEU A 485 5.13 -3.40 5.52
CA LEU A 485 5.82 -3.70 6.77
C LEU A 485 4.90 -4.36 7.80
N ARG A 486 3.59 -4.07 7.78
CA ARG A 486 2.60 -4.75 8.63
C ARG A 486 2.27 -6.16 8.15
N GLN A 487 2.67 -6.52 6.94
CA GLN A 487 2.38 -7.83 6.37
C GLN A 487 3.49 -8.82 6.69
N GLU A 488 3.12 -9.95 7.31
CA GLU A 488 4.05 -11.04 7.54
C GLU A 488 4.43 -11.69 6.21
N ARG A 489 5.61 -11.35 5.66
CA ARG A 489 6.13 -12.05 4.47
C ARG A 489 6.51 -13.48 4.81
N GLY A 490 6.20 -14.42 3.93
CA GLY A 490 6.55 -15.84 4.07
C GLY A 490 8.06 -16.07 4.09
N ALA A 491 8.47 -17.22 4.61
CA ALA A 491 9.87 -17.60 4.72
C ALA A 491 10.45 -18.10 3.39
N ILE A 492 11.77 -17.98 3.23
CA ILE A 492 12.52 -18.62 2.15
C ILE A 492 13.35 -19.73 2.78
N LEU A 493 13.13 -20.98 2.35
CA LEU A 493 13.76 -22.16 2.92
C LEU A 493 14.57 -22.92 1.87
N THR A 494 15.64 -23.56 2.30
CA THR A 494 16.34 -24.58 1.48
C THR A 494 15.54 -25.87 1.40
N ARG A 495 15.92 -26.78 0.49
CA ARG A 495 15.28 -28.10 0.37
C ARG A 495 15.38 -28.93 1.66
N ASP A 496 16.45 -28.75 2.43
CA ASP A 496 16.70 -29.35 3.74
C ASP A 496 16.09 -28.54 4.90
N ALA A 497 15.12 -27.67 4.60
CA ALA A 497 14.31 -26.90 5.55
C ALA A 497 15.09 -25.90 6.42
N VAL A 498 16.25 -25.43 5.97
CA VAL A 498 16.96 -24.33 6.62
C VAL A 498 16.34 -23.00 6.20
N VAL A 499 15.92 -22.21 7.18
CA VAL A 499 15.37 -20.85 6.97
C VAL A 499 16.50 -19.90 6.58
N LEU A 500 16.41 -19.34 5.37
CA LEU A 500 17.35 -18.38 4.82
C LEU A 500 16.88 -16.94 4.99
N ALA A 501 15.57 -16.70 4.91
CA ALA A 501 14.92 -15.42 5.18
C ALA A 501 13.57 -15.64 5.88
N GLU A 502 13.25 -14.80 6.85
CA GLU A 502 11.97 -14.84 7.57
C GLU A 502 11.52 -13.44 8.01
N SER A 503 10.27 -13.33 8.44
CA SER A 503 9.69 -12.10 8.96
C SER A 503 9.45 -12.24 10.45
N VAL A 504 10.13 -11.43 11.27
CA VAL A 504 9.99 -11.48 12.73
C VAL A 504 9.17 -10.27 13.19
N PRO A 505 8.19 -10.45 14.09
CA PRO A 505 7.43 -9.34 14.67
C PRO A 505 8.34 -8.27 15.29
N SER A 506 8.06 -7.00 14.99
CA SER A 506 8.73 -5.82 15.51
C SER A 506 7.70 -4.74 15.83
N GLY A 507 7.11 -4.82 17.03
CA GLY A 507 6.00 -3.95 17.42
C GLY A 507 4.73 -4.29 16.64
N SER A 508 4.21 -3.32 15.87
CA SER A 508 3.05 -3.50 14.98
C SER A 508 3.45 -3.81 13.53
N GLU A 509 4.74 -3.94 13.25
CA GLU A 509 5.32 -4.25 11.94
C GLU A 509 6.10 -5.58 12.00
N PHE A 510 6.58 -6.03 10.86
CA PHE A 510 7.47 -7.16 10.70
C PHE A 510 8.82 -6.68 10.16
N LYS A 511 9.89 -7.17 10.77
CA LYS A 511 11.25 -6.97 10.29
C LYS A 511 11.71 -8.20 9.51
N ARG A 512 12.16 -7.99 8.27
CA ARG A 512 12.81 -9.06 7.50
C ARG A 512 14.18 -9.39 8.08
N THR A 513 14.44 -10.66 8.37
CA THR A 513 15.72 -11.16 8.90
C THR A 513 16.29 -12.26 8.00
N TYR A 514 17.62 -12.43 8.07
CA TYR A 514 18.36 -13.45 7.30
C TYR A 514 19.21 -14.28 8.26
N PRO A 515 18.65 -15.33 8.89
CA PRO A 515 19.30 -16.05 10.00
C PRO A 515 20.64 -16.69 9.63
N LYS A 516 20.88 -16.98 8.35
CA LYS A 516 22.11 -17.57 7.83
C LYS A 516 23.08 -16.56 7.20
N GLY A 517 22.84 -15.27 7.39
CA GLY A 517 23.71 -14.20 6.91
C GLY A 517 23.89 -14.24 5.38
N SER A 518 25.13 -14.40 4.91
CA SER A 518 25.47 -14.38 3.49
C SER A 518 25.31 -15.73 2.75
N LEU A 519 24.80 -16.78 3.42
CA LEU A 519 24.55 -18.06 2.78
C LEU A 519 23.48 -17.91 1.68
N GLY A 520 23.87 -18.09 0.42
CA GLY A 520 22.98 -17.95 -0.73
C GLY A 520 22.53 -16.51 -1.01
N ALA A 521 23.28 -15.49 -0.57
CA ALA A 521 22.86 -14.08 -0.65
C ALA A 521 22.37 -13.64 -2.04
N HIS A 522 23.06 -14.01 -3.12
CA HIS A 522 22.65 -13.65 -4.50
C HIS A 522 21.42 -14.41 -4.99
N ILE A 523 21.19 -15.62 -4.47
CA ILE A 523 19.98 -16.41 -4.76
C ILE A 523 18.79 -15.74 -4.07
N ILE A 524 18.89 -15.55 -2.76
CA ILE A 524 17.80 -15.00 -1.92
C ILE A 524 17.52 -13.56 -2.32
N GLY A 525 18.59 -12.78 -2.56
CA GLY A 525 18.54 -11.34 -2.75
C GLY A 525 18.42 -10.59 -1.43
N TYR A 526 17.75 -9.45 -1.46
CA TYR A 526 17.43 -8.64 -0.30
C TYR A 526 16.02 -8.05 -0.42
N TYR A 527 15.48 -7.61 0.71
CA TYR A 527 14.23 -6.89 0.85
C TYR A 527 14.51 -5.62 1.66
N SER A 528 14.43 -4.48 1.01
CA SER A 528 14.69 -3.17 1.59
C SER A 528 13.53 -2.22 1.30
N PRO A 529 12.93 -1.62 2.35
CA PRO A 529 12.04 -0.47 2.23
C PRO A 529 12.62 0.70 1.42
N ARG A 530 13.95 0.84 1.39
CA ARG A 530 14.66 1.98 0.80
C ARG A 530 15.20 1.69 -0.60
N TYR A 531 15.72 0.50 -0.83
CA TYR A 531 16.47 0.12 -2.04
C TYR A 531 15.76 -0.96 -2.88
N GLY A 532 14.56 -1.39 -2.47
CA GLY A 532 13.76 -2.35 -3.22
C GLY A 532 14.12 -3.80 -2.93
N ARG A 533 13.97 -4.67 -3.93
CA ARG A 533 14.10 -6.12 -3.79
C ARG A 533 15.00 -6.70 -4.89
N SER A 534 15.64 -7.82 -4.61
CA SER A 534 16.44 -8.58 -5.59
C SER A 534 16.27 -10.10 -5.38
N GLY A 535 16.83 -10.92 -6.27
CA GLY A 535 16.82 -12.39 -6.13
C GLY A 535 15.41 -12.99 -5.98
N ILE A 536 15.28 -14.05 -5.18
CA ILE A 536 14.01 -14.69 -4.84
C ILE A 536 13.05 -13.72 -4.12
N GLU A 537 13.53 -12.78 -3.30
CA GLU A 537 12.68 -11.77 -2.66
C GLU A 537 11.90 -10.92 -3.68
N ALA A 538 12.51 -10.64 -4.83
CA ALA A 538 11.86 -9.96 -5.95
C ALA A 538 11.02 -10.92 -6.79
N ALA A 539 11.61 -12.05 -7.21
CA ALA A 539 10.99 -12.99 -8.13
C ALA A 539 9.70 -13.62 -7.56
N MET A 540 9.69 -13.92 -6.26
CA MET A 540 8.57 -14.57 -5.56
C MET A 540 7.79 -13.61 -4.66
N ASN A 541 7.86 -12.30 -4.92
CA ASN A 541 7.21 -11.28 -4.11
C ASN A 541 5.71 -11.54 -3.90
N ASP A 542 4.99 -11.97 -4.93
CA ASP A 542 3.54 -12.16 -4.82
C ASP A 542 3.15 -13.34 -3.93
N ALA A 543 3.96 -14.41 -3.93
CA ALA A 543 3.80 -15.54 -3.02
C ALA A 543 4.21 -15.13 -1.59
N LEU A 544 5.39 -14.53 -1.46
CA LEU A 544 5.93 -14.07 -0.18
C LEU A 544 5.09 -12.97 0.47
N ALA A 545 4.33 -12.19 -0.29
CA ALA A 545 3.43 -11.14 0.22
C ALA A 545 1.95 -11.55 0.21
N GLY A 546 1.59 -12.80 -0.09
CA GLY A 546 0.19 -13.27 0.01
C GLY A 546 -0.79 -12.53 -0.91
N LYS A 547 -0.35 -12.06 -2.10
CA LYS A 547 -1.15 -11.19 -2.99
C LYS A 547 -1.84 -11.92 -4.15
N ARG A 548 -1.43 -13.15 -4.49
CA ARG A 548 -1.96 -13.89 -5.66
C ARG A 548 -2.12 -15.39 -5.47
N THR A 549 -1.28 -15.99 -4.62
CA THR A 549 -1.39 -17.41 -4.27
C THR A 549 -2.08 -17.49 -2.92
N PHE A 550 -3.31 -17.99 -2.90
CA PHE A 550 -4.11 -18.11 -1.68
C PHE A 550 -4.11 -19.57 -1.21
N ALA A 551 -3.81 -19.79 0.06
CA ALA A 551 -3.85 -21.13 0.65
C ALA A 551 -5.29 -21.67 0.76
N SER A 552 -6.28 -20.78 0.86
CA SER A 552 -7.69 -21.14 0.96
C SER A 552 -8.63 -20.16 0.25
N VAL A 553 -9.87 -20.59 -0.01
CA VAL A 553 -10.95 -19.70 -0.47
C VAL A 553 -11.19 -18.58 0.55
N THR A 554 -11.02 -18.87 1.84
CA THR A 554 -11.10 -17.87 2.91
C THR A 554 -10.03 -16.80 2.75
N ASP A 555 -8.80 -17.16 2.37
CA ASP A 555 -7.71 -16.21 2.12
C ASP A 555 -7.97 -15.35 0.88
N LEU A 556 -8.54 -15.94 -0.18
CA LEU A 556 -9.00 -15.18 -1.35
C LEU A 556 -10.08 -14.16 -0.95
N VAL A 557 -11.09 -14.60 -0.20
CA VAL A 557 -12.17 -13.71 0.28
C VAL A 557 -11.63 -12.65 1.22
N ASN A 558 -10.71 -13.02 2.11
CA ASN A 558 -10.03 -12.11 3.03
C ASN A 558 -9.22 -11.06 2.26
N SER A 559 -8.43 -11.46 1.26
CA SER A 559 -7.68 -10.55 0.40
C SER A 559 -8.60 -9.58 -0.35
N LEU A 560 -9.70 -10.08 -0.91
CA LEU A 560 -10.73 -9.24 -1.57
C LEU A 560 -11.46 -8.32 -0.57
N ALA A 561 -11.56 -8.72 0.69
CA ALA A 561 -12.11 -7.93 1.79
C ALA A 561 -11.07 -6.99 2.46
N GLY A 562 -9.87 -6.85 1.88
CA GLY A 562 -8.79 -6.00 2.41
C GLY A 562 -8.14 -6.53 3.70
N ALA A 563 -8.38 -7.79 4.06
CA ALA A 563 -7.70 -8.43 5.18
C ALA A 563 -6.28 -8.84 4.79
N GLN A 564 -5.35 -8.62 5.73
CA GLN A 564 -3.98 -9.10 5.57
C GLN A 564 -3.96 -10.63 5.55
N VAL A 565 -3.53 -11.17 4.42
CA VAL A 565 -3.22 -12.58 4.27
C VAL A 565 -1.72 -12.74 4.50
N PRO A 566 -1.30 -13.67 5.37
CA PRO A 566 0.09 -14.05 5.48
C PRO A 566 0.73 -14.40 4.14
N GLY A 567 2.01 -14.09 3.98
CA GLY A 567 2.78 -14.62 2.88
C GLY A 567 2.91 -16.14 2.94
N ASN A 568 3.04 -16.75 1.76
CA ASN A 568 3.37 -18.16 1.63
C ASN A 568 4.89 -18.35 1.63
N ASP A 569 5.33 -19.51 2.07
CA ASP A 569 6.72 -19.89 2.13
C ASP A 569 7.21 -20.37 0.76
N VAL A 570 8.46 -20.06 0.44
CA VAL A 570 9.13 -20.49 -0.79
C VAL A 570 10.23 -21.47 -0.43
N ARG A 571 10.09 -22.73 -0.88
CA ARG A 571 11.11 -23.76 -0.75
C ARG A 571 11.96 -23.80 -2.01
N LEU A 572 13.27 -23.66 -1.83
CA LEU A 572 14.26 -23.69 -2.90
C LEU A 572 14.79 -25.11 -3.11
N THR A 573 15.35 -25.37 -4.29
CA THR A 573 16.12 -26.58 -4.62
C THR A 573 17.50 -26.61 -3.97
N ILE A 574 17.95 -25.47 -3.45
CA ILE A 574 19.25 -25.29 -2.80
C ILE A 574 19.34 -26.16 -1.55
N ASP A 575 20.43 -26.92 -1.39
CA ASP A 575 20.78 -27.60 -0.14
C ASP A 575 21.78 -26.75 0.65
N SER A 576 21.51 -26.53 1.94
CA SER A 576 22.29 -25.60 2.76
C SER A 576 23.76 -26.01 2.90
N GLU A 577 24.05 -27.32 2.96
CA GLU A 577 25.40 -27.85 3.12
C GLU A 577 26.18 -27.79 1.80
N ILE A 578 25.52 -28.11 0.67
CA ILE A 578 26.14 -27.97 -0.67
C ILE A 578 26.45 -26.49 -0.95
N GLN A 579 25.52 -25.58 -0.63
CA GLN A 579 25.72 -24.14 -0.80
C GLN A 579 26.88 -23.63 0.05
N ALA A 580 26.97 -24.05 1.31
CA ALA A 580 28.08 -23.68 2.19
C ALA A 580 29.42 -24.21 1.67
N ALA A 581 29.46 -25.45 1.17
CA ALA A 581 30.65 -26.03 0.55
C ALA A 581 31.07 -25.24 -0.71
N ALA A 582 30.11 -24.88 -1.58
CA ALA A 582 30.36 -24.10 -2.78
C ALA A 582 30.93 -22.70 -2.45
N GLN A 583 30.36 -22.00 -1.47
CA GLN A 583 30.90 -20.71 -1.00
C GLN A 583 32.30 -20.84 -0.39
N LYS A 584 32.52 -21.89 0.41
CA LYS A 584 33.84 -22.16 1.00
C LYS A 584 34.90 -22.47 -0.06
N ALA A 585 34.52 -23.17 -1.13
CA ALA A 585 35.43 -23.49 -2.24
C ALA A 585 35.93 -22.27 -3.01
N LEU A 586 35.13 -21.19 -3.08
CA LEU A 586 35.57 -19.91 -3.66
C LEU A 586 36.59 -19.20 -2.76
N GLY A 587 36.44 -19.32 -1.44
CA GLY A 587 37.36 -18.75 -0.46
C GLY A 587 37.46 -17.22 -0.60
N LYS A 588 38.68 -16.71 -0.78
CA LYS A 588 38.93 -15.27 -1.02
C LYS A 588 38.92 -14.89 -2.51
N ASN A 589 38.80 -15.87 -3.40
CA ASN A 589 38.84 -15.62 -4.84
C ASN A 589 37.52 -15.01 -5.29
N ARG A 590 37.61 -14.11 -6.27
CA ARG A 590 36.45 -13.73 -7.07
C ARG A 590 36.06 -14.90 -7.97
N GLY A 591 34.77 -15.12 -8.17
CA GLY A 591 34.31 -16.20 -9.04
C GLY A 591 32.96 -16.76 -8.66
N ALA A 592 32.65 -17.95 -9.16
CA ALA A 592 31.37 -18.60 -8.99
C ALA A 592 31.47 -20.13 -9.00
N CYS A 593 30.50 -20.77 -8.35
CA CYS A 593 30.37 -22.22 -8.30
C CYS A 593 28.89 -22.60 -8.39
N VAL A 594 28.54 -23.47 -9.34
CA VAL A 594 27.16 -23.92 -9.57
C VAL A 594 27.13 -25.44 -9.51
N VAL A 595 26.17 -25.99 -8.77
CA VAL A 595 25.91 -27.43 -8.65
C VAL A 595 24.47 -27.70 -9.07
N ILE A 596 24.26 -28.64 -9.99
CA ILE A 596 22.97 -28.97 -10.59
C ILE A 596 22.74 -30.48 -10.50
N ASP A 597 21.51 -30.92 -10.26
CA ASP A 597 21.08 -32.29 -10.49
C ASP A 597 20.91 -32.52 -12.01
N PRO A 598 21.73 -33.39 -12.64
CA PRO A 598 21.69 -33.60 -14.09
C PRO A 598 20.35 -34.11 -14.62
N LYS A 599 19.58 -34.82 -13.81
CA LYS A 599 18.35 -35.50 -14.22
C LYS A 599 17.12 -34.60 -14.17
N THR A 600 17.15 -33.57 -13.33
CA THR A 600 16.00 -32.70 -13.09
C THR A 600 16.25 -31.25 -13.51
N GLY A 601 17.50 -30.80 -13.51
CA GLY A 601 17.85 -29.38 -13.66
C GLY A 601 17.75 -28.59 -12.34
N ALA A 602 17.44 -29.24 -11.21
CA ALA A 602 17.39 -28.58 -9.92
C ALA A 602 18.77 -27.98 -9.56
N VAL A 603 18.83 -26.68 -9.29
CA VAL A 603 20.07 -26.03 -8.85
C VAL A 603 20.25 -26.30 -7.35
N LEU A 604 21.24 -27.11 -7.00
CA LEU A 604 21.50 -27.56 -5.63
C LEU A 604 22.38 -26.58 -4.85
N ALA A 605 23.23 -25.83 -5.56
CA ALA A 605 23.99 -24.71 -5.04
C ALA A 605 24.34 -23.73 -6.15
N MET A 606 24.36 -22.44 -5.83
CA MET A 606 24.79 -21.37 -6.73
C MET A 606 25.45 -20.28 -5.90
N ALA A 607 26.79 -20.25 -5.92
CA ALA A 607 27.60 -19.35 -5.12
C ALA A 607 28.32 -18.34 -6.02
N SER A 608 28.35 -17.08 -5.57
CA SER A 608 29.12 -15.99 -6.18
C SER A 608 30.01 -15.34 -5.11
N SER A 609 31.20 -14.92 -5.51
CA SER A 609 32.19 -14.27 -4.63
C SER A 609 32.83 -13.05 -5.32
N PRO A 610 33.01 -11.91 -4.61
CA PRO A 610 32.63 -11.67 -3.22
C PRO A 610 31.12 -11.63 -2.99
N THR A 611 30.71 -11.96 -1.76
CA THR A 611 29.32 -11.95 -1.31
C THR A 611 29.01 -10.74 -0.42
N TYR A 612 27.75 -10.58 -0.02
CA TYR A 612 27.27 -9.55 0.88
C TYR A 612 26.32 -10.16 1.93
N ASP A 613 26.01 -9.39 2.97
CA ASP A 613 25.03 -9.75 3.99
C ASP A 613 23.70 -9.04 3.68
N PRO A 614 22.64 -9.76 3.25
CA PRO A 614 21.34 -9.18 2.95
C PRO A 614 20.74 -8.39 4.11
N ALA A 615 21.06 -8.74 5.37
CA ALA A 615 20.55 -8.05 6.55
C ALA A 615 21.14 -6.65 6.75
N LYS A 616 22.24 -6.32 6.07
CA LYS A 616 22.98 -5.05 6.23
C LYS A 616 22.87 -4.12 5.04
N VAL A 617 22.13 -4.49 3.99
CA VAL A 617 22.01 -3.73 2.75
C VAL A 617 21.62 -2.26 3.00
N ASP A 618 20.70 -2.00 3.93
CA ASP A 618 20.27 -0.63 4.24
C ASP A 618 21.38 0.26 4.81
N SER A 619 22.29 -0.32 5.60
CA SER A 619 23.39 0.40 6.25
C SER A 619 24.69 0.37 5.45
N THR A 620 24.85 -0.56 4.51
CA THR A 620 26.07 -0.73 3.71
C THR A 620 25.87 -0.47 2.22
N TRP A 621 24.73 0.06 1.79
CA TRP A 621 24.41 0.29 0.37
C TRP A 621 25.49 1.07 -0.38
N ASP A 622 25.97 2.18 0.18
CA ASP A 622 26.95 3.04 -0.48
C ASP A 622 28.27 2.30 -0.70
N SER A 623 28.70 1.46 0.25
CA SER A 623 29.91 0.66 0.11
C SER A 623 29.72 -0.53 -0.83
N LEU A 624 28.54 -1.15 -0.85
CA LEU A 624 28.23 -2.27 -1.75
C LEU A 624 28.08 -1.84 -3.21
N SER A 625 27.40 -0.72 -3.46
CA SER A 625 27.07 -0.22 -4.80
C SER A 625 28.27 0.40 -5.53
N THR A 626 29.24 0.95 -4.79
CA THR A 626 30.45 1.58 -5.36
C THR A 626 31.70 0.72 -5.28
N ALA A 627 31.64 -0.44 -4.61
CA ALA A 627 32.80 -1.31 -4.45
C ALA A 627 33.33 -1.81 -5.80
N ALA A 628 34.62 -1.61 -6.05
CA ALA A 628 35.32 -2.08 -7.25
C ALA A 628 35.26 -3.61 -7.45
N ALA A 629 35.04 -4.37 -6.37
CA ALA A 629 34.89 -5.82 -6.43
C ALA A 629 33.45 -6.27 -6.77
N SER A 630 32.49 -5.35 -6.92
CA SER A 630 31.10 -5.59 -7.30
C SER A 630 30.45 -6.77 -6.55
N PRO A 631 30.29 -6.67 -5.21
CA PRO A 631 29.75 -7.76 -4.38
C PRO A 631 28.28 -8.09 -4.66
N LEU A 632 27.50 -7.14 -5.20
CA LEU A 632 26.10 -7.36 -5.59
C LEU A 632 25.95 -8.15 -6.90
N LEU A 633 27.02 -8.32 -7.68
CA LEU A 633 26.99 -9.01 -8.97
C LEU A 633 26.93 -10.54 -8.78
N ASP A 634 25.90 -11.17 -9.36
CA ASP A 634 25.81 -12.63 -9.43
C ASP A 634 26.69 -13.19 -10.56
N ARG A 635 27.92 -13.57 -10.21
CA ARG A 635 28.89 -14.12 -11.15
C ARG A 635 28.50 -15.49 -11.69
N ALA A 636 27.60 -16.21 -11.02
CA ALA A 636 27.21 -17.53 -11.44
C ALA A 636 26.33 -17.50 -12.70
N ALA A 637 25.41 -16.54 -12.76
CA ALA A 637 24.34 -16.50 -13.76
C ALA A 637 24.40 -15.30 -14.73
N VAL A 638 25.06 -14.19 -14.37
CA VAL A 638 25.07 -12.96 -15.21
C VAL A 638 26.45 -12.49 -15.67
N SER A 639 27.55 -13.08 -15.17
CA SER A 639 28.90 -12.76 -15.64
C SER A 639 29.36 -13.69 -16.77
N LEU A 640 29.93 -13.10 -17.81
CA LEU A 640 30.47 -13.80 -18.97
C LEU A 640 31.99 -13.91 -18.88
N TYR A 641 32.50 -15.10 -19.15
CA TYR A 641 33.92 -15.43 -19.06
C TYR A 641 34.35 -16.27 -20.25
N PRO A 642 35.62 -16.18 -20.69
CA PRO A 642 36.18 -17.19 -21.56
C PRO A 642 36.24 -18.54 -20.78
N PRO A 643 35.65 -19.63 -21.30
CA PRO A 643 35.66 -20.95 -20.63
C PRO A 643 37.04 -21.61 -20.64
N GLY A 644 37.89 -21.25 -21.60
CA GLY A 644 39.12 -21.98 -21.90
C GLY A 644 38.82 -23.46 -22.16
N SER A 645 39.75 -24.33 -21.77
CA SER A 645 39.70 -25.76 -22.09
C SER A 645 38.51 -26.56 -21.52
N THR A 646 37.58 -25.97 -20.75
CA THR A 646 36.30 -26.64 -20.44
C THR A 646 35.38 -26.70 -21.66
N PHE A 647 35.44 -25.71 -22.56
CA PHE A 647 34.67 -25.66 -23.80
C PHE A 647 35.04 -26.77 -24.79
N LYS A 648 36.24 -27.35 -24.66
CA LYS A 648 36.65 -28.54 -25.41
C LYS A 648 35.67 -29.71 -25.29
N VAL A 649 34.86 -29.77 -24.23
CA VAL A 649 33.77 -30.75 -24.12
C VAL A 649 32.71 -30.53 -25.21
N VAL A 650 32.37 -29.28 -25.51
CA VAL A 650 31.42 -28.91 -26.58
C VAL A 650 32.02 -29.24 -27.95
N THR A 651 33.26 -28.83 -28.20
CA THR A 651 34.00 -29.15 -29.45
C THR A 651 34.12 -30.66 -29.67
N LEU A 652 34.47 -31.41 -28.62
CA LEU A 652 34.58 -32.87 -28.66
C LEU A 652 33.22 -33.51 -28.98
N THR A 653 32.15 -33.05 -28.33
CA THR A 653 30.78 -33.54 -28.57
C THR A 653 30.38 -33.35 -30.04
N GLY A 654 30.61 -32.17 -30.60
CA GLY A 654 30.31 -31.87 -32.00
C GLY A 654 31.12 -32.73 -32.96
N ALA A 655 32.42 -32.91 -32.70
CA ALA A 655 33.29 -33.69 -33.58
C ALA A 655 33.01 -35.20 -33.55
N ILE A 656 32.76 -35.78 -32.37
CA ILE A 656 32.35 -37.19 -32.26
C ILE A 656 30.98 -37.39 -32.90
N GLY A 657 30.01 -36.53 -32.57
CA GLY A 657 28.64 -36.63 -33.10
C GLY A 657 28.55 -36.44 -34.62
N ALA A 658 29.47 -35.66 -35.21
CA ALA A 658 29.58 -35.50 -36.66
C ALA A 658 30.42 -36.59 -37.34
N GLY A 659 30.95 -37.57 -36.58
CA GLY A 659 31.79 -38.65 -37.11
C GLY A 659 33.17 -38.21 -37.61
N ILE A 660 33.62 -37.01 -37.23
CA ILE A 660 34.90 -36.42 -37.67
C ILE A 660 36.08 -37.13 -36.99
N ALA A 661 35.89 -37.56 -35.75
CA ALA A 661 36.91 -38.23 -34.97
C ALA A 661 36.31 -39.33 -34.09
N THR A 662 37.19 -40.20 -33.62
CA THR A 662 36.92 -41.21 -32.58
C THR A 662 37.95 -41.04 -31.47
N PRO A 663 37.75 -41.64 -30.27
CA PRO A 663 38.75 -41.59 -29.21
C PRO A 663 40.15 -42.08 -29.65
N ALA A 664 40.20 -43.02 -30.60
CA ALA A 664 41.43 -43.60 -31.15
C ALA A 664 42.05 -42.79 -32.31
N SER A 665 41.34 -41.81 -32.87
CA SER A 665 41.86 -40.96 -33.95
C SER A 665 43.15 -40.25 -33.50
N THR A 666 44.18 -40.26 -34.34
CA THR A 666 45.50 -39.71 -34.02
C THR A 666 45.70 -38.34 -34.65
N TYR A 667 46.31 -37.45 -33.89
CA TYR A 667 46.61 -36.08 -34.30
C TYR A 667 48.04 -35.70 -33.92
N PRO A 668 48.73 -34.90 -34.75
CA PRO A 668 49.97 -34.26 -34.33
C PRO A 668 49.66 -33.21 -33.25
N GLY A 669 50.35 -33.27 -32.12
CA GLY A 669 50.26 -32.32 -31.02
C GLY A 669 51.54 -31.48 -30.84
N PRO A 670 51.98 -30.72 -31.85
CA PRO A 670 53.17 -29.88 -31.73
C PRO A 670 52.94 -28.75 -30.72
N ALA A 671 54.02 -28.14 -30.22
CA ALA A 671 53.94 -26.98 -29.33
C ALA A 671 53.24 -25.77 -29.95
N ARG A 672 53.37 -25.64 -31.28
CA ARG A 672 52.79 -24.58 -32.11
C ARG A 672 52.34 -25.18 -33.43
N ILE A 673 51.16 -24.79 -33.91
CA ILE A 673 50.65 -25.12 -35.24
C ILE A 673 50.09 -23.86 -35.90
N GLU A 674 50.18 -23.73 -37.22
CA GLU A 674 49.60 -22.62 -37.96
C GLU A 674 48.26 -23.05 -38.56
N ILE A 675 47.19 -22.31 -38.24
CA ILE A 675 45.83 -22.55 -38.75
C ILE A 675 45.26 -21.19 -39.13
N GLY A 676 44.75 -21.04 -40.35
CA GLY A 676 44.14 -19.78 -40.80
C GLY A 676 45.11 -18.59 -40.84
N GLY A 677 46.40 -18.82 -41.09
CA GLY A 677 47.42 -17.78 -41.26
C GLY A 677 48.02 -17.22 -39.96
N ALA A 678 47.67 -17.79 -38.80
CA ALA A 678 48.22 -17.38 -37.51
C ALA A 678 48.43 -18.58 -36.57
N PRO A 679 49.30 -18.46 -35.55
CA PRO A 679 49.67 -19.59 -34.71
C PRO A 679 48.62 -19.90 -33.64
N ILE A 680 48.47 -21.20 -33.35
CA ILE A 680 47.86 -21.74 -32.14
C ILE A 680 48.96 -22.39 -31.31
N THR A 681 48.96 -22.17 -30.00
CA THR A 681 50.00 -22.64 -29.08
C THR A 681 49.44 -23.51 -27.96
N ASN A 682 50.22 -24.52 -27.58
CA ASN A 682 49.96 -25.25 -26.34
C ASN A 682 50.42 -24.43 -25.13
N TYR A 683 49.72 -24.62 -24.02
CA TYR A 683 50.11 -24.04 -22.74
C TYR A 683 51.57 -24.41 -22.40
N GLY A 684 52.36 -23.40 -22.01
CA GLY A 684 53.77 -23.57 -21.67
C GLY A 684 54.69 -24.03 -22.81
N GLY A 685 54.24 -24.00 -24.07
CA GLY A 685 55.06 -24.38 -25.23
C GLY A 685 55.38 -25.88 -25.33
N SER A 686 54.55 -26.74 -24.73
CA SER A 686 54.79 -28.19 -24.73
C SER A 686 54.41 -28.88 -26.05
N GLY A 687 55.28 -29.75 -26.56
CA GLY A 687 54.99 -30.65 -27.68
C GLY A 687 54.72 -32.08 -27.19
N TYR A 688 53.80 -32.78 -27.84
CA TYR A 688 53.28 -34.09 -27.40
C TYR A 688 53.48 -35.22 -28.43
N GLY A 689 54.12 -34.93 -29.58
CA GLY A 689 54.24 -35.90 -30.67
C GLY A 689 52.89 -36.22 -31.31
N SER A 690 52.73 -37.43 -31.87
CA SER A 690 51.44 -37.93 -32.33
C SER A 690 50.69 -38.59 -31.18
N VAL A 691 49.44 -38.17 -30.94
CA VAL A 691 48.63 -38.61 -29.80
C VAL A 691 47.22 -38.97 -30.23
N THR A 692 46.57 -39.88 -29.52
CA THR A 692 45.14 -40.15 -29.69
C THR A 692 44.30 -38.98 -29.18
N LEU A 693 43.09 -38.82 -29.70
CA LEU A 693 42.15 -37.81 -29.22
C LEU A 693 41.81 -38.01 -27.73
N GLU A 694 41.73 -39.25 -27.25
CA GLU A 694 41.58 -39.56 -25.82
C GLU A 694 42.73 -38.97 -25.00
N LYS A 695 43.99 -39.22 -25.41
CA LYS A 695 45.16 -38.66 -24.73
C LYS A 695 45.19 -37.14 -24.81
N ALA A 696 44.83 -36.57 -25.95
CA ALA A 696 44.74 -35.12 -26.14
C ALA A 696 43.68 -34.48 -25.25
N THR A 697 42.56 -35.16 -25.01
CA THR A 697 41.51 -34.74 -24.07
C THR A 697 42.02 -34.79 -22.64
N ALA A 698 42.64 -35.90 -22.23
CA ALA A 698 43.19 -36.10 -20.89
C ALA A 698 44.30 -35.08 -20.55
N SER A 699 45.20 -34.79 -21.50
CA SER A 699 46.28 -33.81 -21.35
C SER A 699 45.90 -32.40 -21.79
N SER A 700 44.66 -32.18 -22.24
CA SER A 700 44.11 -30.87 -22.62
C SER A 700 44.93 -30.11 -23.69
N ILE A 701 45.39 -30.81 -24.73
CA ILE A 701 46.28 -30.25 -25.77
C ILE A 701 45.51 -29.25 -26.66
N ASN A 702 46.02 -28.03 -26.84
CA ASN A 702 45.34 -26.98 -27.62
C ASN A 702 45.46 -27.22 -29.11
N THR A 703 46.67 -27.56 -29.59
CA THR A 703 46.92 -27.73 -31.02
C THR A 703 46.11 -28.87 -31.64
N VAL A 704 45.78 -29.93 -30.88
CA VAL A 704 44.87 -31.00 -31.33
C VAL A 704 43.42 -30.51 -31.41
N TYR A 705 42.94 -29.80 -30.39
CA TYR A 705 41.57 -29.29 -30.38
C TYR A 705 41.32 -28.17 -31.39
N ALA A 706 42.35 -27.40 -31.72
CA ALA A 706 42.30 -26.41 -32.78
C ALA A 706 42.18 -27.07 -34.16
N GLN A 707 42.92 -28.16 -34.41
CA GLN A 707 42.72 -28.98 -35.61
C GLN A 707 41.31 -29.58 -35.66
N LEU A 708 40.81 -30.09 -34.53
CA LEU A 708 39.47 -30.67 -34.43
C LEU A 708 38.38 -29.64 -34.73
N ALA A 709 38.53 -28.43 -34.22
CA ALA A 709 37.61 -27.32 -34.45
C ALA A 709 37.66 -26.80 -35.90
N ASP A 710 38.85 -26.70 -36.49
CA ASP A 710 39.03 -26.35 -37.90
C ASP A 710 38.42 -27.41 -38.84
N GLN A 711 38.53 -28.71 -38.48
CA GLN A 711 37.84 -29.80 -39.20
C GLN A 711 36.32 -29.77 -39.03
N LEU A 712 35.82 -29.38 -37.86
CA LEU A 712 34.39 -29.24 -37.58
C LEU A 712 33.78 -28.04 -38.34
N GLY A 713 34.53 -26.94 -38.44
CA GLY A 713 34.10 -25.69 -39.06
C GLY A 713 33.21 -24.84 -38.14
N ALA A 714 33.14 -23.54 -38.44
CA ALA A 714 32.43 -22.54 -37.63
C ALA A 714 30.94 -22.88 -37.48
N GLU A 715 30.24 -23.20 -38.58
CA GLU A 715 28.81 -23.51 -38.59
C GLU A 715 28.45 -24.64 -37.63
N ARG A 716 29.15 -25.78 -37.72
CA ARG A 716 28.87 -26.94 -36.86
C ARG A 716 29.33 -26.71 -35.42
N LEU A 717 30.39 -25.94 -35.20
CA LEU A 717 30.84 -25.58 -33.86
C LEU A 717 29.78 -24.72 -33.14
N VAL A 718 29.30 -23.66 -33.79
CA VAL A 718 28.25 -22.79 -33.23
C VAL A 718 26.94 -23.57 -33.05
N ALA A 719 26.51 -24.34 -34.06
CA ALA A 719 25.30 -25.16 -33.94
C ALA A 719 25.39 -26.16 -32.76
N GLN A 720 26.57 -26.74 -32.51
CA GLN A 720 26.76 -27.60 -31.34
C GLN A 720 26.61 -26.83 -30.01
N THR A 721 27.02 -25.55 -29.95
CA THR A 721 26.81 -24.72 -28.76
C THR A 721 25.33 -24.42 -28.52
N GLU A 722 24.56 -24.15 -29.58
CA GLU A 722 23.12 -23.88 -29.52
C GLU A 722 22.36 -25.10 -28.96
N ARG A 723 22.79 -26.31 -29.35
CA ARG A 723 22.25 -27.56 -28.79
C ARG A 723 22.50 -27.71 -27.28
N PHE A 724 23.53 -27.06 -26.73
CA PHE A 724 23.74 -26.95 -25.28
C PHE A 724 23.01 -25.76 -24.64
N GLY A 725 22.32 -24.91 -25.42
CA GLY A 725 21.57 -23.75 -24.93
C GLY A 725 22.27 -22.40 -25.06
N PHE A 726 23.43 -22.31 -25.72
CA PHE A 726 24.09 -21.04 -26.01
C PHE A 726 23.20 -20.16 -26.91
N GLY A 727 23.37 -18.83 -26.84
CA GLY A 727 22.50 -17.87 -27.52
C GLY A 727 21.13 -17.67 -26.87
N THR A 728 20.72 -18.55 -25.96
CA THR A 728 19.45 -18.45 -25.21
C THR A 728 19.71 -18.19 -23.73
N LYS A 729 18.91 -17.31 -23.11
CA LYS A 729 18.99 -17.09 -21.65
C LYS A 729 18.47 -18.34 -20.91
N PRO A 730 19.25 -18.96 -20.01
CA PRO A 730 18.73 -20.02 -19.15
C PRO A 730 17.53 -19.51 -18.35
N SER A 731 16.43 -20.25 -18.39
CA SER A 731 15.21 -19.86 -17.69
C SER A 731 15.33 -20.16 -16.19
N LEU A 732 15.80 -19.19 -15.41
CA LEU A 732 15.85 -19.24 -13.95
C LEU A 732 14.89 -18.17 -13.38
N GLU A 733 14.45 -18.33 -12.13
CA GLU A 733 13.55 -17.37 -11.47
C GLU A 733 14.23 -16.02 -11.20
N ILE A 734 15.57 -16.01 -11.17
CA ILE A 734 16.38 -14.80 -11.03
C ILE A 734 17.06 -14.43 -12.35
N ALA A 735 17.68 -13.25 -12.41
CA ALA A 735 18.31 -12.76 -13.62
C ALA A 735 19.41 -13.70 -14.15
N THR A 736 19.39 -13.97 -15.45
CA THR A 736 20.42 -14.73 -16.18
C THR A 736 20.84 -14.00 -17.43
N THR A 737 22.05 -14.28 -17.92
CA THR A 737 22.51 -13.84 -19.24
C THR A 737 22.78 -15.04 -20.15
N ALA A 738 22.61 -14.83 -21.46
CA ALA A 738 22.90 -15.86 -22.45
C ALA A 738 24.42 -15.97 -22.64
N SER A 739 24.92 -17.20 -22.78
CA SER A 739 26.29 -17.42 -23.23
C SER A 739 26.39 -17.14 -24.73
N LEU A 740 27.50 -16.56 -25.17
CA LEU A 740 27.66 -15.97 -26.49
C LEU A 740 28.63 -16.77 -27.36
N MET A 741 28.29 -16.84 -28.65
CA MET A 741 29.15 -17.27 -29.76
C MET A 741 29.07 -16.22 -30.88
N PRO A 742 30.09 -16.13 -31.75
CA PRO A 742 30.01 -15.33 -32.96
C PRO A 742 28.96 -15.86 -33.94
N GLU A 743 28.58 -15.00 -34.88
CA GLU A 743 27.90 -15.46 -36.09
C GLU A 743 28.86 -16.32 -36.92
N PRO A 744 28.50 -17.56 -37.31
CA PRO A 744 29.43 -18.48 -37.96
C PRO A 744 30.04 -17.95 -39.26
N SER A 745 29.29 -17.12 -39.99
CA SER A 745 29.71 -16.53 -41.27
C SER A 745 30.78 -15.45 -41.12
N GLU A 746 30.94 -14.89 -39.92
CA GLU A 746 31.96 -13.88 -39.61
C GLU A 746 33.26 -14.49 -39.09
N MET A 747 33.23 -15.77 -38.68
CA MET A 747 34.37 -16.43 -38.05
C MET A 747 35.46 -16.78 -39.06
N THR A 748 36.69 -16.39 -38.76
CA THR A 748 37.86 -16.86 -39.52
C THR A 748 38.23 -18.30 -39.13
N ARG A 749 39.04 -18.99 -39.95
CA ARG A 749 39.58 -20.31 -39.59
C ARG A 749 40.44 -20.28 -38.31
N TRP A 750 41.28 -19.25 -38.17
CA TRP A 750 42.12 -19.08 -36.99
C TRP A 750 41.27 -18.85 -35.73
N GLU A 751 40.24 -18.01 -35.84
CA GLU A 751 39.28 -17.78 -34.78
C GLU A 751 38.51 -19.05 -34.41
N THR A 752 38.02 -19.80 -35.39
CA THR A 752 37.31 -21.09 -35.17
C THR A 752 38.18 -22.07 -34.40
N ALA A 753 39.47 -22.15 -34.74
CA ALA A 753 40.45 -22.96 -34.02
C ALA A 753 40.60 -22.53 -32.54
N TRP A 754 40.68 -21.23 -32.24
CA TRP A 754 40.75 -20.73 -30.87
C TRP A 754 39.43 -20.86 -30.11
N ALA A 755 38.30 -20.60 -30.76
CA ALA A 755 36.97 -20.77 -30.21
C ALA A 755 36.76 -22.22 -29.76
N GLY A 756 37.16 -23.21 -30.58
CA GLY A 756 37.09 -24.63 -30.22
C GLY A 756 38.00 -25.06 -29.07
N VAL A 757 39.01 -24.26 -28.74
CA VAL A 757 39.87 -24.41 -27.54
C VAL A 757 39.29 -23.65 -26.33
N GLY A 758 38.30 -22.78 -26.56
CA GLY A 758 37.57 -22.01 -25.56
C GLY A 758 38.10 -20.59 -25.34
N GLN A 759 38.85 -20.03 -26.29
CA GLN A 759 39.40 -18.68 -26.22
C GLN A 759 38.74 -17.78 -27.28
N PRO A 760 38.04 -16.69 -26.89
CA PRO A 760 37.49 -15.72 -27.84
C PRO A 760 38.60 -14.80 -28.35
N VAL A 761 38.74 -14.72 -29.68
CA VAL A 761 39.76 -13.89 -30.36
C VAL A 761 39.22 -13.10 -31.56
N GLY A 762 37.93 -13.25 -31.89
CA GLY A 762 37.31 -12.63 -33.05
C GLY A 762 37.20 -11.11 -32.95
N GLU A 763 37.31 -10.44 -34.10
CA GLU A 763 37.12 -8.99 -34.27
C GLU A 763 36.15 -8.76 -35.43
N HIS A 764 34.86 -8.75 -35.13
CA HIS A 764 33.77 -8.61 -36.09
C HIS A 764 32.54 -7.97 -35.41
N ALA A 765 31.41 -7.84 -36.12
CA ALA A 765 30.22 -7.15 -35.61
C ALA A 765 29.47 -7.98 -34.55
N SER A 766 29.38 -9.30 -34.72
CA SER A 766 28.87 -10.21 -33.70
C SER A 766 29.84 -10.31 -32.51
N PRO A 767 29.40 -10.74 -31.31
CA PRO A 767 30.30 -10.86 -30.17
C PRO A 767 31.33 -11.99 -30.39
N ALA A 768 32.60 -11.74 -30.04
CA ALA A 768 33.61 -12.81 -29.99
C ALA A 768 33.17 -13.92 -29.01
N GLY A 769 33.50 -15.18 -29.28
CA GLY A 769 33.13 -16.29 -28.40
C GLY A 769 34.10 -17.48 -28.44
N PRO A 770 33.92 -18.45 -27.53
CA PRO A 770 32.83 -18.54 -26.55
C PRO A 770 33.00 -17.59 -25.35
N GLN A 771 31.91 -16.97 -24.92
CA GLN A 771 31.79 -16.30 -23.63
C GLN A 771 30.65 -16.96 -22.83
N VAL A 772 30.93 -17.43 -21.62
CA VAL A 772 30.00 -18.31 -20.87
C VAL A 772 29.76 -17.87 -19.44
N THR A 773 28.61 -18.26 -18.90
CA THR A 773 28.34 -18.20 -17.46
C THR A 773 28.75 -19.51 -16.77
N ALA A 774 28.98 -19.47 -15.46
CA ALA A 774 29.22 -20.69 -14.69
C ALA A 774 27.99 -21.63 -14.73
N LEU A 775 26.78 -21.06 -14.69
CA LEU A 775 25.53 -21.78 -14.87
C LEU A 775 25.49 -22.56 -16.20
N GLN A 776 25.84 -21.91 -17.32
CA GLN A 776 25.86 -22.57 -18.63
C GLN A 776 26.85 -23.75 -18.66
N MET A 777 28.03 -23.57 -18.07
CA MET A 777 29.03 -24.64 -18.06
C MET A 777 28.66 -25.79 -17.12
N ALA A 778 27.89 -25.53 -16.05
CA ALA A 778 27.28 -26.59 -15.25
C ALA A 778 26.22 -27.37 -16.04
N LEU A 779 25.43 -26.68 -16.87
CA LEU A 779 24.46 -27.29 -17.79
C LEU A 779 25.13 -28.13 -18.87
N VAL A 780 26.30 -27.72 -19.39
CA VAL A 780 27.10 -28.54 -20.32
C VAL A 780 27.53 -29.85 -19.66
N ALA A 781 28.08 -29.79 -18.44
CA ALA A 781 28.44 -31.00 -17.70
C ALA A 781 27.21 -31.87 -17.36
N ALA A 782 26.10 -31.25 -16.94
CA ALA A 782 24.85 -31.93 -16.67
C ALA A 782 24.30 -32.65 -17.92
N GLY A 783 24.32 -32.00 -19.08
CA GLY A 783 23.86 -32.57 -20.34
C GLY A 783 24.62 -33.83 -20.73
N ILE A 784 25.96 -33.81 -20.64
CA ILE A 784 26.77 -35.02 -20.87
C ILE A 784 26.47 -36.10 -19.82
N GLY A 785 26.34 -35.71 -18.55
CA GLY A 785 25.96 -36.61 -17.46
C GLY A 785 24.53 -37.19 -17.60
N ASN A 786 23.68 -36.57 -18.40
CA ASN A 786 22.29 -36.95 -18.63
C ASN A 786 22.07 -37.42 -20.07
N ASN A 787 23.02 -38.20 -20.61
CA ASN A 787 22.95 -38.85 -21.92
C ASN A 787 22.65 -37.89 -23.10
N GLY A 788 23.12 -36.65 -22.99
CA GLY A 788 22.97 -35.61 -24.00
C GLY A 788 21.72 -34.73 -23.83
N VAL A 789 20.85 -35.00 -22.87
CA VAL A 789 19.66 -34.17 -22.59
C VAL A 789 20.02 -33.08 -21.57
N VAL A 790 19.85 -31.81 -21.95
CA VAL A 790 20.05 -30.66 -21.07
C VAL A 790 18.72 -30.29 -20.41
N MET A 791 18.65 -30.37 -19.09
CA MET A 791 17.45 -30.01 -18.32
C MET A 791 17.33 -28.49 -18.17
N ARG A 792 16.09 -28.00 -18.07
CA ARG A 792 15.82 -26.59 -17.75
C ARG A 792 16.16 -26.34 -16.28
N PRO A 793 17.06 -25.40 -15.96
CA PRO A 793 17.42 -25.12 -14.57
C PRO A 793 16.26 -24.44 -13.82
N TYR A 794 16.15 -24.69 -12.52
CA TYR A 794 15.19 -24.00 -11.64
C TYR A 794 15.70 -23.90 -10.20
N LEU A 795 15.29 -22.85 -9.48
CA LEU A 795 15.64 -22.60 -8.07
C LEU A 795 14.48 -22.87 -7.12
N VAL A 796 13.22 -22.70 -7.56
CA VAL A 796 12.05 -22.86 -6.69
C VAL A 796 11.49 -24.27 -6.82
N ASP A 797 11.56 -25.04 -5.75
CA ASP A 797 11.00 -26.40 -5.69
C ASP A 797 9.49 -26.35 -5.49
N SER A 798 9.03 -25.59 -4.48
CA SER A 798 7.61 -25.46 -4.17
C SER A 798 7.27 -24.18 -3.42
N ILE A 799 6.02 -23.74 -3.53
CA ILE A 799 5.40 -22.75 -2.63
C ILE A 799 4.50 -23.50 -1.67
N THR A 800 4.65 -23.24 -0.37
CA THR A 800 3.87 -23.89 0.70
C THR A 800 3.15 -22.87 1.55
N ASP A 801 2.01 -23.26 2.14
CA ASP A 801 1.39 -22.46 3.20
C ASP A 801 2.18 -22.60 4.52
N ARG A 802 1.71 -21.91 5.58
CA ARG A 802 2.32 -22.01 6.93
C ARG A 802 2.25 -23.41 7.55
N GLY A 803 1.27 -24.22 7.14
CA GLY A 803 1.12 -25.59 7.59
C GLY A 803 2.07 -26.56 6.89
N GLY A 804 2.83 -26.07 5.89
CA GLY A 804 3.69 -26.88 5.05
C GLY A 804 2.94 -27.59 3.91
N ALA A 805 1.66 -27.28 3.69
CA ALA A 805 0.92 -27.82 2.56
C ALA A 805 1.42 -27.20 1.26
N VAL A 806 1.71 -28.03 0.26
CA VAL A 806 2.20 -27.59 -1.04
C VAL A 806 1.06 -26.98 -1.85
N LEU A 807 1.18 -25.69 -2.16
CA LEU A 807 0.23 -24.95 -3.00
C LEU A 807 0.58 -25.07 -4.48
N SER A 808 1.88 -25.09 -4.79
CA SER A 808 2.39 -25.32 -6.14
C SER A 808 3.80 -25.90 -6.08
N ALA A 809 4.14 -26.81 -6.99
CA ALA A 809 5.48 -27.37 -7.12
C ALA A 809 5.97 -27.31 -8.56
N THR A 810 7.28 -27.13 -8.74
CA THR A 810 7.91 -27.11 -10.05
C THR A 810 8.05 -28.54 -10.58
N THR A 811 7.64 -28.75 -11.83
CA THR A 811 7.87 -30.02 -12.54
C THR A 811 9.11 -29.89 -13.43
N PRO A 812 10.14 -30.76 -13.27
CA PRO A 812 11.31 -30.78 -14.14
C PRO A 812 10.94 -30.89 -15.62
N ARG A 813 11.69 -30.19 -16.49
CA ARG A 813 11.48 -30.21 -17.94
C ARG A 813 12.81 -30.24 -18.67
N GLU A 814 12.83 -30.97 -19.77
CA GLU A 814 13.93 -30.90 -20.74
C GLU A 814 13.98 -29.51 -21.37
N TRP A 815 15.17 -29.00 -21.64
CA TRP A 815 15.38 -27.72 -22.30
C TRP A 815 15.84 -27.91 -23.74
N THR A 816 16.93 -28.65 -23.94
CA THR A 816 17.50 -28.94 -25.26
C THR A 816 18.13 -30.34 -25.27
N THR A 817 18.48 -30.83 -26.47
CA THR A 817 19.23 -32.07 -26.65
C THR A 817 20.59 -31.77 -27.30
N ALA A 818 21.64 -31.81 -26.49
CA ALA A 818 23.02 -31.54 -26.88
C ALA A 818 23.57 -32.59 -27.85
N THR A 819 23.30 -33.88 -27.61
CA THR A 819 23.76 -34.99 -28.45
C THR A 819 22.97 -36.27 -28.16
N ASP A 820 23.17 -37.30 -28.97
CA ASP A 820 22.64 -38.65 -28.70
C ASP A 820 23.37 -39.36 -27.53
N PRO A 821 22.74 -40.36 -26.90
CA PRO A 821 23.33 -41.08 -25.76
C PRO A 821 24.67 -41.76 -26.04
N THR A 822 24.93 -42.23 -27.26
CA THR A 822 26.19 -42.92 -27.62
C THR A 822 27.35 -41.94 -27.68
N THR A 823 27.14 -40.78 -28.30
CA THR A 823 28.11 -39.68 -28.28
C THR A 823 28.34 -39.18 -26.85
N ALA A 824 27.27 -38.96 -26.07
CA ALA A 824 27.39 -38.54 -24.67
C ALA A 824 28.20 -39.53 -23.82
N ALA A 825 27.98 -40.84 -24.02
CA ALA A 825 28.74 -41.89 -23.37
C ALA A 825 30.23 -41.85 -23.72
N THR A 826 30.56 -41.67 -24.99
CA THR A 826 31.94 -41.56 -25.47
C THR A 826 32.64 -40.33 -24.85
N VAL A 827 31.96 -39.19 -24.84
CA VAL A 827 32.48 -37.94 -24.24
C VAL A 827 32.67 -38.10 -22.73
N ARG A 828 31.71 -38.74 -22.03
CA ARG A 828 31.82 -39.06 -20.60
C ARG A 828 33.07 -39.88 -20.32
N ASP A 829 33.32 -40.94 -21.09
CA ASP A 829 34.45 -41.84 -20.84
C ASP A 829 35.80 -41.10 -21.01
N MET A 830 35.88 -40.21 -22.00
CA MET A 830 37.03 -39.32 -22.18
C MET A 830 37.17 -38.30 -21.03
N MET A 831 36.06 -37.78 -20.49
CA MET A 831 36.07 -36.94 -19.28
C MET A 831 36.49 -37.72 -18.01
N ILE A 832 36.20 -39.02 -17.92
CA ILE A 832 36.74 -39.89 -16.86
C ILE A 832 38.27 -39.99 -16.99
N ALA A 833 38.79 -40.17 -18.21
CA ALA A 833 40.24 -40.26 -18.45
C ALA A 833 40.99 -39.00 -17.98
N VAL A 834 40.38 -37.81 -18.12
CA VAL A 834 40.92 -36.53 -17.62
C VAL A 834 41.13 -36.53 -16.11
N VAL A 835 40.18 -37.08 -15.34
CA VAL A 835 40.27 -37.13 -13.87
C VAL A 835 41.09 -38.33 -13.40
N LYS A 836 41.10 -39.44 -14.14
CA LYS A 836 41.85 -40.64 -13.78
C LYS A 836 43.36 -40.48 -13.98
N SER A 837 43.77 -39.83 -15.06
CA SER A 837 45.18 -39.83 -15.50
C SER A 837 45.65 -38.53 -16.17
N GLY A 838 44.80 -37.49 -16.17
CA GLY A 838 45.00 -36.26 -16.93
C GLY A 838 45.14 -35.01 -16.06
N SER A 839 44.70 -33.88 -16.60
CA SER A 839 44.78 -32.58 -15.93
C SER A 839 43.85 -32.44 -14.71
N GLY A 840 42.84 -33.31 -14.58
CA GLY A 840 41.80 -33.28 -13.55
C GLY A 840 42.07 -34.13 -12.31
N THR A 841 43.22 -34.81 -12.19
CA THR A 841 43.49 -35.83 -11.16
C THR A 841 43.26 -35.38 -9.71
N ARG A 842 43.45 -34.08 -9.43
CA ARG A 842 43.19 -33.51 -8.10
C ARG A 842 41.71 -33.43 -7.71
N ALA A 843 40.79 -33.62 -8.65
CA ALA A 843 39.35 -33.74 -8.38
C ALA A 843 38.90 -35.18 -8.08
N SER A 844 39.81 -36.17 -8.09
CA SER A 844 39.47 -37.57 -7.82
C SER A 844 38.92 -37.79 -6.40
N ILE A 845 37.88 -38.62 -6.30
CA ILE A 845 37.21 -38.98 -5.04
C ILE A 845 37.36 -40.50 -4.84
N LYS A 846 37.76 -40.92 -3.64
CA LYS A 846 37.96 -42.34 -3.34
C LYS A 846 36.63 -43.08 -3.43
N GLY A 847 36.57 -44.11 -4.27
CA GLY A 847 35.38 -44.96 -4.44
C GLY A 847 34.26 -44.35 -5.29
N VAL A 848 34.48 -43.19 -5.92
CA VAL A 848 33.53 -42.56 -6.85
C VAL A 848 34.23 -42.23 -8.16
N THR A 849 33.67 -42.72 -9.27
CA THR A 849 34.15 -42.35 -10.61
C THR A 849 33.69 -40.94 -10.93
N VAL A 850 34.63 -40.01 -11.16
CA VAL A 850 34.34 -38.61 -11.50
C VAL A 850 34.69 -38.38 -12.97
N ALA A 851 33.77 -37.82 -13.73
CA ALA A 851 34.02 -37.35 -15.09
C ALA A 851 34.17 -35.82 -15.06
N GLY A 852 35.25 -35.27 -15.61
CA GLY A 852 35.43 -33.82 -15.60
C GLY A 852 36.39 -33.27 -16.64
N LYS A 853 36.44 -31.94 -16.73
CA LYS A 853 37.37 -31.21 -17.61
C LYS A 853 37.86 -29.94 -16.93
N THR A 854 39.17 -29.72 -16.94
CA THR A 854 39.78 -28.47 -16.49
C THR A 854 39.83 -27.43 -17.62
N GLY A 855 39.78 -26.15 -17.24
CA GLY A 855 40.02 -25.03 -18.12
C GLY A 855 41.00 -24.03 -17.50
N THR A 856 41.81 -23.43 -18.37
CA THR A 856 42.67 -22.29 -18.06
C THR A 856 42.44 -21.32 -19.19
N ALA A 857 41.85 -20.15 -18.91
CA ALA A 857 41.48 -19.18 -19.93
C ALA A 857 42.25 -17.86 -19.73
N GLU A 858 42.74 -17.27 -20.80
CA GLU A 858 43.50 -16.03 -20.74
C GLU A 858 42.54 -14.84 -20.59
N ALA A 859 42.73 -14.06 -19.53
CA ALA A 859 41.93 -12.86 -19.22
C ALA A 859 42.62 -11.54 -19.62
N GLY A 860 43.87 -11.63 -20.10
CA GLY A 860 44.69 -10.49 -20.52
C GLY A 860 46.19 -10.78 -20.35
N LYS A 861 47.05 -9.96 -20.96
CA LYS A 861 48.52 -10.19 -20.99
C LYS A 861 49.23 -9.98 -19.64
N SER A 862 48.59 -9.30 -18.69
CA SER A 862 49.18 -8.91 -17.39
C SER A 862 48.33 -9.34 -16.20
N VAL A 863 47.43 -10.29 -16.41
CA VAL A 863 46.55 -10.85 -15.38
C VAL A 863 46.64 -12.36 -15.44
N ASP A 864 46.59 -13.00 -14.27
CA ASP A 864 46.55 -14.45 -14.20
C ASP A 864 45.33 -15.01 -14.94
N THR A 865 45.46 -16.25 -15.37
CA THR A 865 44.41 -16.97 -16.09
C THR A 865 43.22 -17.26 -15.18
N HIS A 866 42.05 -17.40 -15.79
CA HIS A 866 40.85 -17.91 -15.15
C HIS A 866 40.98 -19.42 -14.93
N ALA A 867 40.80 -19.87 -13.68
CA ALA A 867 40.86 -21.27 -13.31
C ALA A 867 39.46 -21.89 -13.37
N TRP A 868 39.23 -22.80 -14.30
CA TRP A 868 37.95 -23.48 -14.53
C TRP A 868 38.01 -24.98 -14.24
N PHE A 869 36.89 -25.52 -13.77
CA PHE A 869 36.63 -26.95 -13.76
C PHE A 869 35.14 -27.24 -13.92
N ILE A 870 34.79 -28.18 -14.79
CA ILE A 870 33.45 -28.76 -14.87
C ILE A 870 33.52 -30.26 -14.62
N ALA A 871 32.52 -30.81 -13.95
CA ALA A 871 32.45 -32.25 -13.69
C ALA A 871 31.03 -32.73 -13.41
N PHE A 872 30.86 -34.05 -13.43
CA PHE A 872 29.70 -34.71 -12.85
C PHE A 872 30.12 -36.04 -12.20
N ALA A 873 29.35 -36.45 -11.21
CA ALA A 873 29.63 -37.66 -10.43
C ALA A 873 28.36 -38.28 -9.82
N PRO A 874 28.37 -39.59 -9.53
CA PRO A 874 29.25 -40.60 -10.12
C PRO A 874 29.08 -40.65 -11.65
N ALA A 875 30.10 -41.01 -12.42
CA ALA A 875 30.03 -40.92 -13.88
C ALA A 875 29.00 -41.89 -14.50
N ASP A 876 28.84 -43.08 -13.92
CA ASP A 876 27.95 -44.16 -14.35
C ASP A 876 26.48 -43.89 -14.06
N ASN A 877 26.18 -43.21 -12.95
CA ASN A 877 24.83 -42.77 -12.59
C ASN A 877 24.88 -41.35 -12.01
N PRO A 878 25.03 -40.31 -12.86
CA PRO A 878 25.26 -38.95 -12.40
C PRO A 878 24.12 -38.43 -11.52
N ARG A 879 24.49 -37.95 -10.34
CA ARG A 879 23.56 -37.34 -9.36
C ARG A 879 23.81 -35.84 -9.22
N VAL A 880 25.02 -35.39 -9.52
CA VAL A 880 25.44 -34.00 -9.40
C VAL A 880 26.36 -33.64 -10.57
N ALA A 881 26.16 -32.46 -11.14
CA ALA A 881 27.07 -31.78 -12.05
C ALA A 881 27.51 -30.45 -11.43
N ILE A 882 28.73 -30.03 -11.69
CA ILE A 882 29.34 -28.83 -11.12
C ILE A 882 30.10 -28.05 -12.19
N ALA A 883 30.07 -26.72 -12.08
CA ALA A 883 31.04 -25.83 -12.70
C ALA A 883 31.57 -24.84 -11.67
N ILE A 884 32.88 -24.66 -11.63
CA ILE A 884 33.56 -23.68 -10.78
C ILE A 884 34.54 -22.85 -11.61
N ILE A 885 34.53 -21.54 -11.34
CA ILE A 885 35.42 -20.53 -11.90
C ILE A 885 36.02 -19.69 -10.79
N LEU A 886 37.35 -19.59 -10.78
CA LEU A 886 38.09 -18.66 -9.94
C LEU A 886 38.77 -17.63 -10.87
N GLU A 887 38.30 -16.38 -10.79
CA GLU A 887 38.82 -15.26 -11.57
C GLU A 887 40.29 -15.02 -11.24
N ASN A 888 41.10 -14.88 -12.28
CA ASN A 888 42.54 -14.57 -12.23
C ASN A 888 43.31 -15.38 -11.17
N ALA A 889 42.97 -16.66 -11.01
CA ALA A 889 43.55 -17.51 -9.99
C ALA A 889 44.72 -18.34 -10.54
N GLY A 890 44.79 -18.54 -11.86
CA GLY A 890 45.81 -19.35 -12.52
C GLY A 890 45.25 -20.65 -13.11
N VAL A 891 45.92 -21.78 -12.86
CA VAL A 891 45.66 -23.03 -13.59
C VAL A 891 44.48 -23.81 -13.02
N GLY A 892 43.46 -24.10 -13.84
CA GLY A 892 42.24 -24.81 -13.43
C GLY A 892 42.49 -26.16 -12.77
N GLY A 893 43.39 -26.97 -13.31
CA GLY A 893 43.74 -28.26 -12.71
C GLY A 893 44.41 -28.14 -11.33
N GLN A 894 45.06 -27.00 -11.03
CA GLN A 894 45.78 -26.76 -9.76
C GLN A 894 44.90 -26.15 -8.68
N LEU A 895 43.90 -25.37 -9.08
CA LEU A 895 43.09 -24.58 -8.15
C LEU A 895 41.60 -24.95 -8.21
N ALA A 896 40.99 -24.86 -9.39
CA ALA A 896 39.55 -25.12 -9.56
C ALA A 896 39.18 -26.59 -9.34
N ALA A 897 39.95 -27.54 -9.86
CA ALA A 897 39.72 -28.98 -9.68
C ALA A 897 39.77 -29.43 -8.20
N PRO A 898 40.82 -29.11 -7.41
CA PRO A 898 40.82 -29.43 -5.98
C PRO A 898 39.80 -28.62 -5.18
N ALA A 899 39.41 -27.41 -5.61
CA ALA A 899 38.34 -26.65 -4.97
C ALA A 899 36.94 -27.27 -5.20
N ALA A 900 36.70 -27.88 -6.37
CA ALA A 900 35.45 -28.58 -6.68
C ALA A 900 35.27 -29.90 -5.91
N LYS A 901 36.37 -30.58 -5.57
CA LYS A 901 36.36 -31.88 -4.89
C LYS A 901 35.51 -31.91 -3.61
N PRO A 902 35.73 -31.03 -2.59
CA PRO A 902 34.91 -31.05 -1.39
C PRO A 902 33.43 -30.73 -1.66
N VAL A 903 33.14 -29.90 -2.67
CA VAL A 903 31.75 -29.61 -3.08
C VAL A 903 31.08 -30.85 -3.64
N LEU A 904 31.77 -31.60 -4.52
CA LEU A 904 31.29 -32.87 -5.04
C LEU A 904 31.10 -33.91 -3.94
N GLU A 905 32.04 -34.04 -3.00
CA GLU A 905 31.93 -34.96 -1.85
C GLU A 905 30.70 -34.65 -1.00
N THR A 906 30.48 -33.37 -0.66
CA THR A 906 29.28 -32.93 0.06
C THR A 906 28.02 -33.21 -0.76
N ALA A 907 27.98 -32.82 -2.03
CA ALA A 907 26.81 -32.99 -2.88
C ALA A 907 26.43 -34.48 -3.06
N LEU A 908 27.41 -35.37 -3.21
CA LEU A 908 27.20 -36.82 -3.31
C LEU A 908 26.69 -37.45 -2.02
N ALA A 909 27.04 -36.88 -0.85
CA ALA A 909 26.54 -37.32 0.45
C ALA A 909 25.07 -36.91 0.65
N ARG A 910 24.69 -35.73 0.16
CA ARG A 910 23.36 -35.13 0.30
C ARG A 910 22.32 -35.59 -0.73
N THR A 911 22.77 -36.20 -1.82
CA THR A 911 21.91 -36.70 -2.92
C THR A 911 21.80 -38.23 -2.92
N LYS A 912 22.03 -38.88 -1.78
CA LYS A 912 21.92 -40.35 -1.61
C LYS A 912 20.51 -40.87 -1.74
#